data_AF-A0A3D1H6U1-F1
#
_entry.id   AF-A0A3D1H6U1-F1
#
_cell.length_a   1.000
_cell.length_b   1.000
_cell.length_c   1.000
_cell.angle_alpha   90.00
_cell.angle_beta   90.00
_cell.angle_gamma   90.00
#
_symmetry.space_group_name_H-M   'P 1'
#
loop_
_entity.id
_entity.type
_entity.pdbx_description
1 polymer ?
#
loop_
_entity_poly.entity_id
_entity_poly.type
_entity_poly.pdbx_seq_one_letter_code
_entity_poly.pdbx_strand_id
1 'polypeptide(L)'
;MLTKDDFTKYKHQSFFLKLKELVANPNTNPFTFKMVFFGGTGAVGGQAVIEVLESYAYMKNASIEEPNARPQLVITGINKSQIEQFCGKLFQVFGKQQFKTVAEQGDESVLLYDGFVELHFKTLMAIPKFQTDLEEALKNIDNKQAKIDYLIAEASRTTSPFEAFIKEIKTELGIAPEDKIRAVFSGIPVPSVATYHFENIDILLDKHGLSDGDDEKLIERSIKKEILKGLAEDFGDIKKHHAEEVLMAHTTSVGGMYQIIDGEPVIKLGYAHSSLGFLLKEKQFYANELTIHYSNYGLKSLVTASAIGIDYIYASSTLPLSSGISRKFRQASENNTLPFDLKVTFDQKSDRLLNKVFEAKSIAVNHPISNSASNTITKSKLDYGHENDNIPDLHVNYALRSGENGLFSLDNAYALYLNMKIASQEELAHVLVSNALLGDDPQKPWFDTNGICYYTQTDNSSLVFALLNNRKEFRRYQTSAFTTKAFQELGSSKHQAELHMHGLFMLMHKLKNLNSKQVSDQVTSKYEEQEVKQWVDANTSKLRLEDVVEYGKDIPSLSKSFSDLFAIQSAEDLALYTGFKGGLSGFTLTFYNGLFSAVNKTINAITSLGTPIIFQNAHGKDEILSGPYFAPLDLVLSTNYTLIEKIDSLCKEQQLDREVFINWLVCNNGFVDLRPNAVLNMAKTYIGGLTDQIHILQTEEAFREAINNLKLKNARNIKENYHYNTSGLLAYCGRITGLYEQLEQFDLSLGTYNGWKALFPIDGNENHILIPGLVEAMRHYSEGLGKITGTEFLYPRYGYFG
;
A
#
# COMPACT_ATOMS: atom_id res chain seq x y z
N MET A 1 -4.42 -29.88 -15.08
CA MET A 1 -3.84 -30.01 -16.44
C MET A 1 -4.99 -30.09 -17.42
N LEU A 2 -5.02 -29.21 -18.42
CA LEU A 2 -6.01 -29.23 -19.50
C LEU A 2 -5.69 -30.38 -20.47
N THR A 3 -6.71 -31.05 -20.96
CA THR A 3 -6.59 -32.16 -21.92
C THR A 3 -6.71 -31.63 -23.36
N LYS A 4 -6.31 -32.45 -24.35
CA LYS A 4 -6.41 -32.10 -25.77
C LYS A 4 -7.87 -31.81 -26.21
N ASP A 5 -8.84 -32.39 -25.51
CA ASP A 5 -10.27 -32.21 -25.77
C ASP A 5 -10.78 -30.82 -25.36
N ASP A 6 -10.12 -30.16 -24.39
CA ASP A 6 -10.43 -28.79 -23.98
C ASP A 6 -10.16 -27.77 -25.10
N PHE A 7 -9.23 -28.06 -26.02
CA PHE A 7 -8.93 -27.21 -27.18
C PHE A 7 -9.88 -27.41 -28.36
N THR A 8 -10.62 -28.52 -28.41
CA THR A 8 -11.58 -28.81 -29.48
C THR A 8 -13.01 -28.38 -29.17
N LYS A 9 -13.36 -28.23 -27.88
CA LYS A 9 -14.72 -27.86 -27.44
C LYS A 9 -14.96 -26.34 -27.46
N TYR A 10 -13.92 -25.53 -27.32
CA TYR A 10 -14.01 -24.07 -27.20
C TYR A 10 -13.25 -23.39 -28.35
N LYS A 11 -13.94 -22.59 -29.17
CA LYS A 11 -13.26 -21.76 -30.19
C LYS A 11 -12.77 -20.50 -29.51
N HIS A 12 -11.48 -20.43 -29.19
CA HIS A 12 -10.85 -19.20 -28.75
C HIS A 12 -10.82 -18.19 -29.91
N GLN A 13 -11.82 -17.31 -29.94
CA GLN A 13 -11.88 -16.20 -30.88
C GLN A 13 -11.31 -14.94 -30.23
N SER A 14 -10.45 -14.22 -30.94
CA SER A 14 -9.85 -12.99 -30.41
C SER A 14 -10.90 -11.91 -30.19
N PHE A 15 -10.68 -11.07 -29.18
CA PHE A 15 -11.55 -9.93 -28.85
C PHE A 15 -11.84 -9.04 -30.08
N PHE A 16 -10.80 -8.70 -30.84
CA PHE A 16 -10.93 -7.90 -32.07
C PHE A 16 -11.77 -8.56 -33.17
N LEU A 17 -11.78 -9.89 -33.29
CA LEU A 17 -12.67 -10.57 -34.22
C LEU A 17 -14.13 -10.47 -33.77
N LYS A 18 -14.40 -10.61 -32.46
CA LYS A 18 -15.74 -10.44 -31.89
C LYS A 18 -16.25 -9.00 -32.06
N LEU A 19 -15.38 -7.99 -31.92
CA LEU A 19 -15.73 -6.60 -32.21
C LEU A 19 -16.10 -6.38 -33.68
N LYS A 20 -15.38 -7.01 -34.61
CA LYS A 20 -15.72 -6.96 -36.04
C LYS A 20 -17.08 -7.60 -36.32
N GLU A 21 -17.38 -8.72 -35.67
CA GLU A 21 -18.69 -9.38 -35.78
C GLU A 21 -19.82 -8.54 -35.17
N LEU A 22 -19.56 -7.84 -34.05
CA LEU A 22 -20.51 -6.93 -33.43
C LEU A 22 -20.94 -5.81 -34.40
N VAL A 23 -19.97 -5.22 -35.11
CA VAL A 23 -20.24 -4.17 -36.11
C VAL A 23 -20.95 -4.72 -37.35
N ALA A 24 -20.64 -5.95 -37.74
CA ALA A 24 -21.27 -6.60 -38.89
C ALA A 24 -22.70 -7.14 -38.60
N ASN A 25 -23.11 -7.17 -37.34
CA ASN A 25 -24.40 -7.73 -36.94
C ASN A 25 -25.54 -6.72 -37.20
N PRO A 26 -26.51 -7.04 -38.09
CA PRO A 26 -27.59 -6.11 -38.44
C PRO A 26 -28.57 -5.84 -37.29
N ASN A 27 -28.57 -6.67 -36.25
CA ASN A 27 -29.49 -6.53 -35.11
C ASN A 27 -28.95 -5.62 -34.00
N THR A 28 -27.71 -5.13 -34.11
CA THR A 28 -27.07 -4.31 -33.09
C THR A 28 -26.29 -3.18 -33.74
N ASN A 29 -26.51 -1.95 -33.29
CA ASN A 29 -25.66 -0.82 -33.70
C ASN A 29 -24.75 -0.42 -32.53
N PRO A 30 -23.49 -0.87 -32.46
CA PRO A 30 -22.59 -0.49 -31.38
C PRO A 30 -22.28 1.01 -31.36
N PHE A 31 -22.51 1.74 -32.47
CA PHE A 31 -22.23 3.17 -32.56
C PHE A 31 -23.30 4.05 -31.91
N THR A 32 -24.43 3.47 -31.48
CA THR A 32 -25.44 4.16 -30.65
C THR A 32 -25.26 3.91 -29.16
N PHE A 33 -24.26 3.12 -28.76
CA PHE A 33 -24.04 2.80 -27.36
C PHE A 33 -23.66 4.04 -26.57
N LYS A 34 -24.32 4.19 -25.42
CA LYS A 34 -24.04 5.19 -24.41
C LYS A 34 -23.57 4.49 -23.15
N MET A 35 -22.47 4.96 -22.57
CA MET A 35 -21.85 4.33 -21.39
C MET A 35 -21.50 5.38 -20.35
N VAL A 36 -21.62 5.02 -19.07
CA VAL A 36 -21.27 5.90 -17.95
C VAL A 36 -20.18 5.24 -17.11
N PHE A 37 -19.14 6.00 -16.77
CA PHE A 37 -18.00 5.57 -15.97
C PHE A 37 -17.96 6.37 -14.68
N PHE A 38 -18.54 5.82 -13.63
CA PHE A 38 -18.36 6.34 -12.29
C PHE A 38 -16.91 6.10 -11.85
N GLY A 39 -16.19 7.17 -11.50
CA GLY A 39 -14.76 7.09 -11.20
C GLY A 39 -13.93 6.82 -12.46
N GLY A 40 -14.41 7.29 -13.62
CA GLY A 40 -13.75 7.13 -14.91
C GLY A 40 -12.40 7.84 -15.05
N THR A 41 -11.93 8.55 -14.02
CA THR A 41 -10.58 9.12 -13.94
C THR A 41 -9.61 8.29 -13.08
N GLY A 42 -10.06 7.21 -12.41
CA GLY A 42 -9.22 6.33 -11.58
C GLY A 42 -8.50 5.23 -12.38
N ALA A 43 -7.70 4.36 -11.73
CA ALA A 43 -6.97 3.27 -12.41
C ALA A 43 -7.84 2.40 -13.33
N VAL A 44 -8.77 1.62 -12.76
CA VAL A 44 -9.57 0.66 -13.55
C VAL A 44 -10.61 1.38 -14.40
N GLY A 45 -11.31 2.38 -13.84
CA GLY A 45 -12.32 3.15 -14.57
C GLY A 45 -11.73 3.91 -15.76
N GLY A 46 -10.61 4.61 -15.56
CA GLY A 46 -9.93 5.33 -16.62
C GLY A 46 -9.25 4.43 -17.64
N GLN A 47 -8.73 3.26 -17.22
CA GLN A 47 -8.24 2.27 -18.18
C GLN A 47 -9.38 1.66 -19.01
N ALA A 48 -10.56 1.44 -18.42
CA ALA A 48 -11.75 1.00 -19.15
C ALA A 48 -12.18 2.03 -20.21
N VAL A 49 -12.08 3.33 -19.92
CA VAL A 49 -12.31 4.39 -20.92
C VAL A 49 -11.31 4.28 -22.07
N ILE A 50 -10.01 4.14 -21.79
CA ILE A 50 -8.96 3.98 -22.81
C ILE A 50 -9.26 2.78 -23.70
N GLU A 51 -9.58 1.64 -23.12
CA GLU A 51 -9.82 0.41 -23.85
C GLU A 51 -11.12 0.43 -24.67
N VAL A 52 -12.15 1.14 -24.20
CA VAL A 52 -13.36 1.43 -24.98
C VAL A 52 -13.05 2.33 -26.17
N LEU A 53 -12.20 3.35 -26.01
CA LEU A 53 -11.76 4.21 -27.11
C LEU A 53 -10.98 3.43 -28.17
N GLU A 54 -10.06 2.55 -27.76
CA GLU A 54 -9.34 1.64 -28.66
C GLU A 54 -10.30 0.70 -29.40
N SER A 55 -11.30 0.17 -28.69
CA SER A 55 -12.33 -0.70 -29.26
C SER A 55 -13.17 0.04 -30.30
N TYR A 56 -13.58 1.29 -30.04
CA TYR A 56 -14.33 2.09 -31.01
C TYR A 56 -13.50 2.48 -32.23
N ALA A 57 -12.21 2.83 -32.05
CA ALA A 57 -11.32 3.10 -33.18
C ALA A 57 -11.17 1.86 -34.07
N TYR A 58 -11.02 0.67 -33.47
CA TYR A 58 -10.99 -0.59 -34.20
C TYR A 58 -12.32 -0.88 -34.92
N MET A 59 -13.46 -0.74 -34.23
CA MET A 59 -14.79 -0.97 -34.80
C MET A 59 -15.10 -0.03 -35.97
N LYS A 60 -14.77 1.26 -35.85
CA LYS A 60 -14.90 2.25 -36.92
C LYS A 60 -14.12 1.84 -38.17
N ASN A 61 -12.86 1.39 -37.99
CA ASN A 61 -12.02 0.94 -39.10
C ASN A 61 -12.46 -0.40 -39.70
N ALA A 62 -13.09 -1.27 -38.91
CA ALA A 62 -13.58 -2.57 -39.35
C ALA A 62 -14.97 -2.50 -40.01
N SER A 63 -15.70 -1.39 -39.83
CA SER A 63 -17.01 -1.16 -40.42
C SER A 63 -16.93 -1.05 -41.94
N ILE A 64 -17.87 -1.69 -42.63
CA ILE A 64 -18.01 -1.60 -44.10
C ILE A 64 -18.73 -0.30 -44.48
N GLU A 65 -19.60 0.19 -43.59
CA GLU A 65 -20.37 1.42 -43.77
C GLU A 65 -19.88 2.50 -42.81
N GLU A 66 -19.96 3.77 -43.23
CA GLU A 66 -19.61 4.88 -42.36
C GLU A 66 -20.61 4.96 -41.19
N PRO A 67 -20.14 5.07 -39.93
CA PRO A 67 -21.04 5.15 -38.78
C PRO A 67 -22.01 6.34 -38.89
N ASN A 68 -23.31 6.07 -38.73
CA ASN A 68 -24.35 7.08 -38.77
C ASN A 68 -24.70 7.69 -37.40
N ALA A 69 -24.04 7.21 -36.34
CA ALA A 69 -24.22 7.63 -34.96
C ALA A 69 -22.88 7.81 -34.28
N ARG A 70 -22.87 8.59 -33.19
CA ARG A 70 -21.68 8.84 -32.37
C ARG A 70 -21.86 8.19 -31.00
N PRO A 71 -20.95 7.30 -30.59
CA PRO A 71 -20.95 6.81 -29.22
C PRO A 71 -20.73 7.95 -28.24
N GLN A 72 -21.39 7.88 -27.08
CA GLN A 72 -21.25 8.90 -26.02
C GLN A 72 -20.80 8.22 -24.72
N LEU A 73 -19.69 8.69 -24.16
CA LEU A 73 -19.13 8.21 -22.91
C LEU A 73 -19.22 9.33 -21.87
N VAL A 74 -19.89 9.08 -20.75
CA VAL A 74 -19.90 10.00 -19.60
C VAL A 74 -18.85 9.53 -18.60
N ILE A 75 -17.88 10.40 -18.29
CA ILE A 75 -16.70 10.06 -17.49
C ILE A 75 -16.68 10.95 -16.25
N THR A 76 -16.78 10.36 -15.07
CA THR A 76 -16.83 11.14 -13.83
C THR A 76 -15.47 11.21 -13.10
N GLY A 77 -15.16 12.39 -12.57
CA GLY A 77 -14.07 12.63 -11.61
C GLY A 77 -14.59 13.35 -10.35
N ILE A 78 -13.79 13.43 -9.29
CA ILE A 78 -14.23 14.11 -8.04
C ILE A 78 -14.22 15.63 -8.20
N ASN A 79 -13.29 16.16 -9.00
CA ASN A 79 -13.13 17.58 -9.25
C ASN A 79 -12.44 17.83 -10.60
N LYS A 80 -12.40 19.10 -11.03
CA LYS A 80 -11.78 19.52 -12.29
C LYS A 80 -10.31 19.12 -12.43
N SER A 81 -9.52 19.22 -11.36
CA SER A 81 -8.09 18.87 -11.39
C SER A 81 -7.85 17.39 -11.75
N GLN A 82 -8.66 16.48 -11.21
CA GLN A 82 -8.58 15.06 -11.57
C GLN A 82 -9.00 14.80 -13.02
N ILE A 83 -10.03 15.50 -13.50
CA ILE A 83 -10.50 15.42 -14.90
C ILE A 83 -9.38 15.90 -15.84
N GLU A 84 -8.77 17.04 -15.56
CA GLU A 84 -7.68 17.61 -16.35
C GLU A 84 -6.44 16.68 -16.37
N GLN A 85 -6.11 16.09 -15.21
CA GLN A 85 -5.03 15.10 -15.12
C GLN A 85 -5.31 13.89 -16.00
N PHE A 86 -6.53 13.35 -15.97
CA PHE A 86 -6.92 12.23 -16.80
C PHE A 86 -6.98 12.59 -18.29
N CYS A 87 -7.46 13.78 -18.66
CA CYS A 87 -7.36 14.30 -20.03
C CYS A 87 -5.89 14.34 -20.50
N GLY A 88 -4.98 14.78 -19.64
CA GLY A 88 -3.54 14.73 -19.88
C GLY A 88 -3.04 13.31 -20.22
N LYS A 89 -3.53 12.29 -19.49
CA LYS A 89 -3.24 10.88 -19.77
C LYS A 89 -3.79 10.45 -21.15
N LEU A 90 -5.03 10.80 -21.49
CA LEU A 90 -5.61 10.51 -22.80
C LEU A 90 -4.79 11.14 -23.94
N PHE A 91 -4.33 12.37 -23.76
CA PHE A 91 -3.49 13.06 -24.76
C PHE A 91 -2.12 12.42 -24.92
N GLN A 92 -1.55 11.84 -23.86
CA GLN A 92 -0.30 11.09 -23.93
C GLN A 92 -0.47 9.76 -24.68
N VAL A 93 -1.59 9.06 -24.46
CA VAL A 93 -1.87 7.75 -25.07
C VAL A 93 -2.23 7.89 -26.56
N PHE A 94 -3.16 8.79 -26.90
CA PHE A 94 -3.71 8.89 -28.25
C PHE A 94 -3.20 10.09 -29.05
N GLY A 95 -2.52 11.04 -28.41
CA GLY A 95 -2.10 12.31 -29.01
C GLY A 95 -3.18 13.39 -28.91
N LYS A 96 -2.81 14.58 -28.43
CA LYS A 96 -3.72 15.72 -28.22
C LYS A 96 -4.52 16.10 -29.47
N GLN A 97 -3.92 15.97 -30.66
CA GLN A 97 -4.53 16.30 -31.95
C GLN A 97 -5.77 15.47 -32.29
N GLN A 98 -5.94 14.31 -31.64
CA GLN A 98 -7.12 13.47 -31.81
C GLN A 98 -8.35 13.99 -31.06
N PHE A 99 -8.19 15.03 -30.23
CA PHE A 99 -9.25 15.56 -29.39
C PHE A 99 -9.61 16.99 -29.77
N LYS A 100 -10.91 17.26 -29.86
CA LYS A 100 -11.46 18.61 -30.05
C LYS A 100 -12.44 18.93 -28.93
N THR A 101 -12.23 20.03 -28.22
CA THR A 101 -13.22 20.53 -27.26
C THR A 101 -14.49 20.99 -27.99
N VAL A 102 -15.62 20.42 -27.62
CA VAL A 102 -16.95 20.72 -28.15
C VAL A 102 -17.68 21.69 -27.25
N ALA A 103 -17.57 21.52 -25.94
CA ALA A 103 -18.16 22.39 -24.93
C ALA A 103 -17.29 22.38 -23.65
N GLU A 104 -17.32 23.47 -22.90
CA GLU A 104 -16.71 23.56 -21.56
C GLU A 104 -17.53 24.54 -20.72
N GLN A 105 -17.95 24.11 -19.53
CA GLN A 105 -18.72 24.94 -18.61
C GLN A 105 -18.36 24.57 -17.17
N GLY A 106 -17.69 25.49 -16.47
CA GLY A 106 -17.26 25.26 -15.09
C GLY A 106 -16.30 24.08 -14.98
N ASP A 107 -16.72 23.05 -14.25
CA ASP A 107 -15.96 21.82 -14.01
C ASP A 107 -16.32 20.69 -15.00
N GLU A 108 -17.22 20.95 -15.95
CA GLU A 108 -17.63 19.99 -16.98
C GLU A 108 -17.06 20.35 -18.35
N SER A 109 -16.76 19.33 -19.15
CA SER A 109 -16.29 19.51 -20.52
C SER A 109 -16.72 18.38 -21.43
N VAL A 110 -16.87 18.68 -22.72
CA VAL A 110 -17.14 17.69 -23.77
C VAL A 110 -16.01 17.70 -24.76
N LEU A 111 -15.33 16.56 -24.92
CA LEU A 111 -14.31 16.36 -25.94
C LEU A 111 -14.82 15.41 -27.04
N LEU A 112 -14.46 15.69 -28.29
CA LEU A 112 -14.69 14.79 -29.42
C LEU A 112 -13.38 14.10 -29.77
N TYR A 113 -13.34 12.78 -29.62
CA TYR A 113 -12.19 11.94 -29.96
C TYR A 113 -12.32 11.39 -31.39
N ASP A 114 -11.26 11.54 -32.19
CA ASP A 114 -11.15 11.09 -33.58
C ASP A 114 -12.35 11.52 -34.46
N GLY A 115 -12.90 12.70 -34.18
CA GLY A 115 -14.09 13.24 -34.84
C GLY A 115 -15.37 12.40 -34.67
N PHE A 116 -15.36 11.41 -33.77
CA PHE A 116 -16.31 10.31 -33.76
C PHE A 116 -16.95 10.03 -32.40
N VAL A 117 -16.16 9.86 -31.33
CA VAL A 117 -16.67 9.52 -29.98
C VAL A 117 -16.77 10.77 -29.12
N GLU A 118 -17.92 11.01 -28.50
CA GLU A 118 -18.11 12.13 -27.57
C GLU A 118 -17.80 11.69 -26.13
N LEU A 119 -16.95 12.46 -25.46
CA LEU A 119 -16.49 12.25 -24.10
C LEU A 119 -17.02 13.39 -23.23
N HIS A 120 -18.00 13.09 -22.39
CA HIS A 120 -18.66 14.03 -21.49
C HIS A 120 -18.03 13.89 -20.10
N PHE A 121 -17.11 14.80 -19.75
CA PHE A 121 -16.49 14.84 -18.43
C PHE A 121 -17.35 15.62 -17.44
N LYS A 122 -17.64 14.99 -16.31
CA LYS A 122 -18.46 15.57 -15.24
C LYS A 122 -17.87 15.34 -13.86
N THR A 123 -18.17 16.24 -12.94
CA THR A 123 -17.85 16.03 -11.52
C THR A 123 -18.96 15.25 -10.83
N LEU A 124 -18.59 14.24 -10.04
CA LEU A 124 -19.54 13.51 -9.21
C LEU A 124 -18.98 13.32 -7.81
N MET A 125 -19.67 13.90 -6.82
CA MET A 125 -19.43 13.65 -5.41
C MET A 125 -20.60 12.83 -4.86
N ALA A 126 -20.59 11.53 -5.14
CA ALA A 126 -21.68 10.62 -4.79
C ALA A 126 -21.55 10.13 -3.33
N ILE A 127 -21.88 11.01 -2.39
CA ILE A 127 -21.97 10.67 -0.96
C ILE A 127 -23.46 10.51 -0.63
N PRO A 128 -23.95 9.30 -0.32
CA PRO A 128 -25.30 9.12 0.19
C PRO A 128 -25.55 10.02 1.40
N LYS A 129 -26.79 10.40 1.69
CA LYS A 129 -27.10 11.20 2.88
C LYS A 129 -28.18 10.52 3.69
N PHE A 130 -28.06 10.64 5.01
CA PHE A 130 -29.18 10.36 5.92
C PHE A 130 -30.27 11.41 5.68
N GLN A 131 -31.53 11.01 5.89
CA GLN A 131 -32.67 11.92 5.68
C GLN A 131 -32.84 12.92 6.83
N THR A 132 -32.19 12.67 7.96
CA THR A 132 -32.28 13.46 9.19
C THR A 132 -30.89 13.75 9.77
N ASP A 133 -30.80 14.74 10.65
CA ASP A 133 -29.64 14.92 11.52
C ASP A 133 -29.69 13.86 12.63
N LEU A 134 -28.82 12.86 12.52
CA LEU A 134 -28.77 11.74 13.46
C LEU A 134 -28.42 12.19 14.89
N GLU A 135 -27.55 13.19 15.04
CA GLU A 135 -27.10 13.66 16.36
C GLU A 135 -28.24 14.37 17.09
N GLU A 136 -29.04 15.16 16.37
CA GLU A 136 -30.23 15.81 16.94
C GLU A 136 -31.34 14.79 17.25
N ALA A 137 -31.59 13.84 16.35
CA ALA A 137 -32.63 12.83 16.52
C ALA A 137 -32.37 11.93 17.73
N LEU A 138 -31.12 11.50 17.95
CA LEU A 138 -30.74 10.63 19.06
C LEU A 138 -30.89 11.28 20.45
N LYS A 139 -30.92 12.62 20.55
CA LYS A 139 -31.16 13.32 21.83
C LYS A 139 -32.57 13.10 22.37
N ASN A 140 -33.52 12.79 21.48
CA ASN A 140 -34.94 12.64 21.81
C ASN A 140 -35.36 11.18 22.04
N ILE A 141 -34.39 10.26 22.11
CA ILE A 141 -34.61 8.83 22.30
C ILE A 141 -33.88 8.40 23.56
N ASP A 142 -34.59 7.94 24.59
CA ASP A 142 -33.98 7.65 25.90
C ASP A 142 -33.35 6.25 25.98
N ASN A 143 -33.92 5.26 25.28
CA ASN A 143 -33.52 3.86 25.40
C ASN A 143 -32.39 3.49 24.41
N LYS A 144 -31.32 2.83 24.90
CA LYS A 144 -30.20 2.31 24.10
C LYS A 144 -30.66 1.45 22.91
N GLN A 145 -31.57 0.50 23.12
CA GLN A 145 -32.06 -0.34 22.02
C GLN A 145 -32.87 0.47 20.99
N ALA A 146 -33.70 1.41 21.44
CA ALA A 146 -34.47 2.26 20.54
C ALA A 146 -33.58 3.19 19.70
N LYS A 147 -32.45 3.66 20.25
CA LYS A 147 -31.43 4.41 19.50
C LYS A 147 -30.79 3.54 18.40
N ILE A 148 -30.46 2.30 18.72
CA ILE A 148 -29.88 1.33 17.76
C ILE A 148 -30.88 1.04 16.64
N ASP A 149 -32.12 0.70 16.99
CA ASP A 149 -33.18 0.41 16.01
C ASP A 149 -33.46 1.62 15.10
N TYR A 150 -33.44 2.83 15.66
CA TYR A 150 -33.55 4.07 14.90
C TYR A 150 -32.40 4.25 13.90
N LEU A 151 -31.15 4.04 14.32
CA LEU A 151 -29.98 4.14 13.45
C LEU A 151 -30.03 3.13 12.30
N ILE A 152 -30.45 1.88 12.55
CA ILE A 152 -30.64 0.86 11.51
C ILE A 152 -31.74 1.29 10.53
N ALA A 153 -32.85 1.84 11.04
CA ALA A 153 -33.96 2.31 10.21
C ALA A 153 -33.63 3.55 9.37
N GLU A 154 -32.73 4.44 9.83
CA GLU A 154 -32.23 5.56 9.02
C GLU A 154 -31.16 5.12 8.01
N ALA A 155 -30.28 4.18 8.40
CA ALA A 155 -29.27 3.60 7.50
C ALA A 155 -29.87 2.92 6.27
N SER A 156 -31.03 2.27 6.42
CA SER A 156 -31.78 1.65 5.32
C SER A 156 -32.53 2.64 4.41
N ARG A 157 -32.50 3.95 4.71
CA ARG A 157 -33.21 5.00 3.95
C ARG A 157 -32.28 6.09 3.40
N THR A 158 -31.01 5.77 3.23
CA THR A 158 -30.04 6.69 2.61
C THR A 158 -30.48 7.06 1.18
N THR A 159 -30.10 8.27 0.74
CA THR A 159 -30.40 8.73 -0.63
C THR A 159 -29.67 7.90 -1.70
N SER A 160 -30.20 7.88 -2.94
CA SER A 160 -29.64 7.18 -4.10
C SER A 160 -28.94 8.15 -5.09
N PRO A 161 -27.73 8.67 -4.78
CA PRO A 161 -27.05 9.65 -5.61
C PRO A 161 -26.63 9.13 -7.00
N PHE A 162 -26.35 7.83 -7.15
CA PHE A 162 -25.88 7.29 -8.42
C PHE A 162 -27.04 7.18 -9.43
N GLU A 163 -28.18 6.63 -9.01
CA GLU A 163 -29.37 6.54 -9.84
C GLU A 163 -29.92 7.93 -10.18
N ALA A 164 -29.90 8.87 -9.22
CA ALA A 164 -30.27 10.26 -9.47
C ALA A 164 -29.40 10.90 -10.57
N PHE A 165 -28.08 10.68 -10.51
CA PHE A 165 -27.16 11.14 -11.56
C PHE A 165 -27.47 10.50 -12.92
N ILE A 166 -27.74 9.19 -12.97
CA ILE A 166 -28.12 8.53 -14.24
C ILE A 166 -29.41 9.12 -14.83
N LYS A 167 -30.41 9.45 -14.00
CA LYS A 167 -31.66 10.09 -14.47
C LYS A 167 -31.40 11.45 -15.11
N GLU A 168 -30.53 12.26 -14.49
CA GLU A 168 -30.10 13.55 -15.02
C GLU A 168 -29.38 13.37 -16.37
N ILE A 169 -28.40 12.46 -16.43
CA ILE A 169 -27.66 12.13 -17.65
C ILE A 169 -28.57 11.65 -18.78
N LYS A 170 -29.57 10.81 -18.48
CA LYS A 170 -30.55 10.37 -19.47
C LYS A 170 -31.31 11.54 -20.07
N THR A 171 -31.69 12.50 -19.24
CA THR A 171 -32.37 13.72 -19.67
C THR A 171 -31.45 14.57 -20.56
N GLU A 172 -30.21 14.80 -20.15
CA GLU A 172 -29.23 15.58 -20.91
C GLU A 172 -28.89 14.95 -22.26
N LEU A 173 -28.75 13.63 -22.32
CA LEU A 173 -28.43 12.88 -23.54
C LEU A 173 -29.66 12.56 -24.41
N GLY A 174 -30.84 13.05 -24.02
CA GLY A 174 -32.10 12.82 -24.75
C GLY A 174 -32.51 11.35 -24.82
N ILE A 175 -32.17 10.55 -23.81
CA ILE A 175 -32.54 9.14 -23.68
C ILE A 175 -33.91 9.07 -23.01
N ALA A 176 -34.85 8.32 -23.60
CA ALA A 176 -36.18 8.17 -23.02
C ALA A 176 -36.11 7.47 -21.64
N PRO A 177 -37.04 7.77 -20.71
CA PRO A 177 -37.06 7.14 -19.39
C PRO A 177 -37.07 5.60 -19.41
N GLU A 178 -37.69 5.00 -20.41
CA GLU A 178 -37.80 3.56 -20.64
C GLU A 178 -36.56 2.93 -21.30
N ASP A 179 -35.76 3.72 -22.01
CA ASP A 179 -34.58 3.24 -22.73
C ASP A 179 -33.40 3.03 -21.79
N LYS A 180 -32.63 1.98 -22.03
CA LYS A 180 -31.44 1.68 -21.22
C LYS A 180 -30.17 2.17 -21.89
N ILE A 181 -29.24 2.66 -21.09
CA ILE A 181 -27.85 2.82 -21.52
C ILE A 181 -27.16 1.46 -21.59
N ARG A 182 -26.14 1.34 -22.45
CA ARG A 182 -25.50 0.05 -22.72
C ARG A 182 -24.83 -0.52 -21.48
N ALA A 183 -24.02 0.29 -20.80
CA ALA A 183 -23.30 -0.14 -19.61
C ALA A 183 -23.02 1.02 -18.66
N VAL A 184 -23.04 0.72 -17.37
CA VAL A 184 -22.51 1.57 -16.30
C VAL A 184 -21.34 0.85 -15.65
N PHE A 185 -20.20 1.52 -15.60
CA PHE A 185 -19.02 1.04 -14.89
C PHE A 185 -18.94 1.77 -13.55
N SER A 186 -18.80 1.01 -12.47
CA SER A 186 -18.35 1.54 -11.20
C SER A 186 -16.87 1.24 -11.02
N GLY A 187 -16.03 2.21 -11.37
CA GLY A 187 -14.61 2.23 -11.03
C GLY A 187 -14.34 2.91 -9.67
N ILE A 188 -15.40 3.26 -8.94
CA ILE A 188 -15.30 3.89 -7.62
C ILE A 188 -15.11 2.82 -6.54
N PRO A 189 -14.20 3.04 -5.60
CA PRO A 189 -14.13 2.33 -4.32
C PRO A 189 -15.41 2.45 -3.49
N VAL A 190 -16.47 1.69 -3.77
CA VAL A 190 -17.73 1.80 -2.99
C VAL A 190 -17.51 1.63 -1.47
N PRO A 191 -16.62 0.73 -0.98
CA PRO A 191 -16.25 0.69 0.43
C PRO A 191 -15.64 2.01 0.96
N SER A 192 -14.86 2.74 0.15
CA SER A 192 -14.30 4.02 0.57
C SER A 192 -15.35 5.13 0.62
N VAL A 193 -16.36 5.09 -0.28
CA VAL A 193 -17.53 5.98 -0.19
C VAL A 193 -18.32 5.69 1.09
N ALA A 194 -18.51 4.42 1.43
CA ALA A 194 -19.18 4.01 2.67
C ALA A 194 -18.40 4.42 3.94
N THR A 195 -17.06 4.49 3.86
CA THR A 195 -16.22 4.81 5.02
C THR A 195 -16.53 6.18 5.63
N TYR A 196 -16.94 7.17 4.82
CA TYR A 196 -17.38 8.48 5.34
C TYR A 196 -18.58 8.37 6.29
N HIS A 197 -19.51 7.46 6.00
CA HIS A 197 -20.63 7.18 6.89
C HIS A 197 -20.22 6.35 8.09
N PHE A 198 -19.32 5.39 7.87
CA PHE A 198 -18.83 4.53 8.95
C PHE A 198 -18.18 5.35 10.06
N GLU A 199 -17.31 6.31 9.73
CA GLU A 199 -16.69 7.17 10.74
C GLU A 199 -17.73 8.02 11.51
N ASN A 200 -18.74 8.56 10.82
CA ASN A 200 -19.81 9.32 11.48
C ASN A 200 -20.64 8.44 12.42
N ILE A 201 -20.95 7.20 12.02
CA ILE A 201 -21.64 6.22 12.87
C ILE A 201 -20.76 5.86 14.07
N ASP A 202 -19.46 5.63 13.88
CA ASP A 202 -18.55 5.29 14.98
C ASP A 202 -18.52 6.39 16.05
N ILE A 203 -18.42 7.66 15.63
CA ILE A 203 -18.49 8.83 16.52
C ILE A 203 -19.84 8.88 17.27
N LEU A 204 -20.95 8.65 16.56
CA LEU A 204 -22.28 8.65 17.16
C LEU A 204 -22.45 7.53 18.19
N LEU A 205 -21.95 6.33 17.89
CA LEU A 205 -22.02 5.19 18.79
C LEU A 205 -21.23 5.45 20.08
N ASP A 206 -20.00 5.96 19.95
CA ASP A 206 -19.12 6.26 21.08
C ASP A 206 -19.68 7.39 21.95
N LYS A 207 -20.13 8.49 21.33
CA LYS A 207 -20.65 9.66 22.06
C LYS A 207 -21.91 9.36 22.86
N HIS A 208 -22.72 8.39 22.42
CA HIS A 208 -23.96 7.99 23.07
C HIS A 208 -23.83 6.72 23.93
N GLY A 209 -22.62 6.18 24.14
CA GLY A 209 -22.38 4.96 24.93
C GLY A 209 -23.04 3.70 24.34
N LEU A 210 -23.30 3.71 23.03
CA LEU A 210 -24.00 2.62 22.34
C LEU A 210 -23.08 1.41 22.16
N SER A 211 -21.77 1.65 22.03
CA SER A 211 -20.72 0.63 21.92
C SER A 211 -20.45 -0.14 23.23
N ASP A 212 -20.95 0.35 24.38
CA ASP A 212 -20.63 -0.24 25.69
C ASP A 212 -21.13 -1.69 25.79
N GLY A 213 -20.19 -2.63 25.98
CA GLY A 213 -20.45 -4.07 26.09
C GLY A 213 -20.60 -4.83 24.77
N ASP A 214 -20.34 -4.19 23.62
CA ASP A 214 -20.35 -4.81 22.28
C ASP A 214 -18.93 -5.13 21.79
N ASP A 215 -18.26 -6.05 22.49
CA ASP A 215 -16.87 -6.44 22.18
C ASP A 215 -16.70 -7.05 20.77
N GLU A 216 -17.79 -7.53 20.16
CA GLU A 216 -17.82 -8.12 18.82
C GLU A 216 -18.29 -7.15 17.70
N LYS A 217 -18.54 -5.87 18.03
CA LYS A 217 -19.00 -4.84 17.10
C LYS A 217 -20.30 -5.22 16.36
N LEU A 218 -21.18 -6.01 16.97
CA LEU A 218 -22.42 -6.48 16.34
C LEU A 218 -23.37 -5.31 16.03
N ILE A 219 -23.44 -4.31 16.90
CA ILE A 219 -24.27 -3.11 16.74
C ILE A 219 -23.71 -2.26 15.60
N GLU A 220 -22.40 -1.99 15.62
CA GLU A 220 -21.72 -1.24 14.57
C GLU A 220 -21.92 -1.92 13.20
N ARG A 221 -21.74 -3.24 13.13
CA ARG A 221 -21.92 -4.02 11.91
C ARG A 221 -23.35 -4.01 11.40
N SER A 222 -24.37 -4.08 12.26
CA SER A 222 -25.77 -4.09 11.82
C SER A 222 -26.16 -2.79 11.11
N ILE A 223 -25.72 -1.64 11.64
CA ILE A 223 -25.97 -0.32 11.02
C ILE A 223 -25.17 -0.18 9.71
N LYS A 224 -23.87 -0.50 9.74
CA LYS A 224 -22.99 -0.36 8.57
C LYS A 224 -23.40 -1.27 7.41
N LYS A 225 -23.96 -2.45 7.68
CA LYS A 225 -24.54 -3.33 6.66
C LYS A 225 -25.71 -2.70 5.92
N GLU A 226 -26.63 -2.03 6.61
CA GLU A 226 -27.76 -1.37 5.94
C GLU A 226 -27.30 -0.22 5.03
N ILE A 227 -26.25 0.52 5.42
CA ILE A 227 -25.63 1.54 4.56
C ILE A 227 -25.06 0.91 3.27
N LEU A 228 -24.32 -0.21 3.40
CA LEU A 228 -23.76 -0.92 2.25
C LEU A 228 -24.86 -1.49 1.34
N LYS A 229 -25.93 -2.01 1.93
CA LYS A 229 -27.10 -2.50 1.20
C LYS A 229 -27.77 -1.38 0.40
N GLY A 230 -28.00 -0.21 1.00
CA GLY A 230 -28.57 0.95 0.30
C GLY A 230 -27.70 1.42 -0.86
N LEU A 231 -26.37 1.45 -0.67
CA LEU A 231 -25.42 1.72 -1.76
C LEU A 231 -25.49 0.70 -2.89
N ALA A 232 -25.59 -0.60 -2.57
CA ALA A 232 -25.74 -1.65 -3.57
C ALA A 232 -27.11 -1.60 -4.27
N GLU A 233 -28.17 -1.23 -3.55
CA GLU A 233 -29.52 -1.04 -4.08
C GLU A 233 -29.56 0.10 -5.10
N ASP A 234 -28.86 1.21 -4.85
CA ASP A 234 -28.72 2.31 -5.80
C ASP A 234 -28.19 1.84 -7.17
N PHE A 235 -27.14 1.01 -7.17
CA PHE A 235 -26.65 0.36 -8.41
C PHE A 235 -27.62 -0.70 -8.96
N GLY A 236 -28.34 -1.41 -8.08
CA GLY A 236 -29.42 -2.33 -8.45
C GLY A 236 -30.54 -1.65 -9.21
N ASP A 237 -30.97 -0.47 -8.78
CA ASP A 237 -31.98 0.34 -9.44
C ASP A 237 -31.50 0.83 -10.80
N ILE A 238 -30.21 1.19 -10.93
CA ILE A 238 -29.58 1.46 -12.23
C ILE A 238 -29.67 0.23 -13.14
N LYS A 239 -29.26 -0.96 -12.68
CA LYS A 239 -29.33 -2.20 -13.48
C LYS A 239 -30.76 -2.54 -13.89
N LYS A 240 -31.70 -2.35 -12.99
CA LYS A 240 -33.12 -2.69 -13.22
C LYS A 240 -33.77 -1.73 -14.20
N HIS A 241 -33.58 -0.43 -14.02
CA HIS A 241 -34.38 0.60 -14.69
C HIS A 241 -33.63 1.37 -15.78
N HIS A 242 -32.31 1.54 -15.67
CA HIS A 242 -31.60 2.52 -16.49
C HIS A 242 -30.49 1.96 -17.37
N ALA A 243 -29.91 0.82 -17.05
CA ALA A 243 -28.78 0.24 -17.78
C ALA A 243 -28.99 -1.25 -18.13
N GLU A 244 -28.45 -1.69 -19.26
CA GLU A 244 -28.45 -3.11 -19.63
C GLU A 244 -27.45 -3.88 -18.77
N GLU A 245 -26.27 -3.31 -18.55
CA GLU A 245 -25.22 -3.87 -17.69
C GLU A 245 -24.71 -2.87 -16.66
N VAL A 246 -24.42 -3.38 -15.45
CA VAL A 246 -23.75 -2.63 -14.38
C VAL A 246 -22.58 -3.48 -13.92
N LEU A 247 -21.38 -2.93 -14.10
CA LEU A 247 -20.10 -3.61 -13.95
C LEU A 247 -19.32 -2.96 -12.82
N MET A 248 -19.12 -3.70 -11.73
CA MET A 248 -18.46 -3.22 -10.52
C MET A 248 -17.00 -3.65 -10.53
N ALA A 249 -16.07 -2.70 -10.52
CA ALA A 249 -14.69 -2.97 -10.16
C ALA A 249 -14.61 -2.98 -8.62
N HIS A 250 -14.70 -4.16 -8.02
CA HIS A 250 -14.76 -4.31 -6.56
C HIS A 250 -13.39 -4.67 -6.00
N THR A 251 -12.90 -3.87 -5.07
CA THR A 251 -11.68 -4.15 -4.32
C THR A 251 -12.07 -4.67 -2.95
N THR A 252 -11.32 -5.66 -2.47
CA THR A 252 -11.59 -6.18 -1.12
C THR A 252 -10.90 -5.39 -0.01
N SER A 253 -10.17 -4.32 -0.37
CA SER A 253 -9.33 -3.45 0.49
C SER A 253 -8.30 -4.15 1.40
N VAL A 254 -8.31 -5.48 1.43
CA VAL A 254 -7.37 -6.39 2.07
C VAL A 254 -6.69 -7.11 0.94
N GLY A 255 -5.42 -6.79 0.70
CA GLY A 255 -4.63 -7.36 -0.37
C GLY A 255 -4.89 -8.85 -0.52
N GLY A 256 -5.52 -9.26 -1.62
CA GLY A 256 -6.27 -10.51 -1.69
C GLY A 256 -5.43 -11.75 -1.76
N MET A 257 -5.08 -12.12 -0.55
CA MET A 257 -4.62 -13.39 -0.09
C MET A 257 -5.80 -14.38 0.04
N TYR A 258 -6.74 -14.40 -0.92
CA TYR A 258 -7.81 -15.39 -0.90
C TYR A 258 -7.28 -16.75 -1.33
N GLN A 259 -7.63 -17.79 -0.56
CA GLN A 259 -7.58 -19.18 -0.95
C GLN A 259 -8.99 -19.74 -0.90
N ILE A 260 -9.35 -20.57 -1.86
CA ILE A 260 -10.59 -21.36 -1.76
C ILE A 260 -10.27 -22.56 -0.88
N ILE A 261 -10.83 -22.58 0.33
CA ILE A 261 -10.71 -23.68 1.28
C ILE A 261 -12.11 -24.25 1.45
N ASP A 262 -12.27 -25.55 1.17
CA ASP A 262 -13.55 -26.25 1.25
C ASP A 262 -14.70 -25.58 0.46
N GLY A 263 -14.37 -24.90 -0.65
CA GLY A 263 -15.34 -24.20 -1.51
C GLY A 263 -15.60 -22.73 -1.13
N GLU A 264 -15.07 -22.27 0.01
CA GLU A 264 -15.26 -20.90 0.50
C GLU A 264 -14.03 -20.01 0.26
N PRO A 265 -14.20 -18.74 -0.17
CA PRO A 265 -13.10 -17.80 -0.30
C PRO A 265 -12.62 -17.32 1.09
N VAL A 266 -11.45 -17.80 1.52
CA VAL A 266 -10.82 -17.44 2.80
C VAL A 266 -9.64 -16.50 2.55
N ILE A 267 -9.66 -15.29 3.13
CA ILE A 267 -8.47 -14.42 3.16
C ILE A 267 -7.47 -14.94 4.19
N LYS A 268 -6.28 -15.30 3.75
CA LYS A 268 -5.09 -15.38 4.61
C LYS A 268 -4.66 -13.97 4.97
N LEU A 269 -4.85 -13.50 6.20
CA LEU A 269 -4.48 -12.15 6.62
C LEU A 269 -2.96 -11.95 6.79
N GLY A 270 -2.14 -12.38 5.84
CA GLY A 270 -0.68 -12.33 5.88
C GLY A 270 -0.09 -10.92 6.08
N TYR A 271 -0.72 -9.86 5.55
CA TYR A 271 -0.22 -8.48 5.73
C TYR A 271 -0.62 -7.82 7.05
N ALA A 272 -1.57 -8.40 7.78
CA ALA A 272 -2.13 -7.83 9.00
C ALA A 272 -1.22 -8.10 10.21
N HIS A 273 -0.05 -7.45 10.25
CA HIS A 273 0.96 -7.80 11.23
C HIS A 273 0.68 -7.35 12.65
N SER A 274 -0.26 -6.45 12.92
CA SER A 274 -0.69 -6.12 14.28
C SER A 274 -1.82 -5.09 14.25
N SER A 275 -2.44 -4.77 15.41
CA SER A 275 -3.48 -3.74 15.75
C SER A 275 -4.45 -3.27 14.64
N LEU A 276 -3.95 -2.84 13.49
CA LEU A 276 -4.63 -2.77 12.18
C LEU A 276 -5.16 -4.11 11.63
N GLY A 277 -4.81 -5.25 12.23
CA GLY A 277 -5.39 -6.54 11.82
C GLY A 277 -6.89 -6.66 12.08
N PHE A 278 -7.41 -6.00 13.11
CA PHE A 278 -8.87 -5.86 13.28
C PHE A 278 -9.47 -4.95 12.21
N LEU A 279 -8.83 -3.82 11.89
CA LEU A 279 -9.28 -2.93 10.81
C LEU A 279 -9.32 -3.63 9.45
N LEU A 280 -8.34 -4.48 9.15
CA LEU A 280 -8.34 -5.30 7.93
C LEU A 280 -9.42 -6.37 7.94
N LYS A 281 -9.69 -7.02 9.09
CA LYS A 281 -10.83 -7.94 9.23
C LYS A 281 -12.16 -7.22 9.00
N GLU A 282 -12.35 -6.02 9.55
CA GLU A 282 -13.55 -5.22 9.31
C GLU A 282 -13.67 -4.81 7.84
N LYS A 283 -12.58 -4.36 7.21
CA LYS A 283 -12.56 -4.05 5.77
C LYS A 283 -12.96 -5.26 4.92
N GLN A 284 -12.42 -6.44 5.22
CA GLN A 284 -12.81 -7.70 4.58
C GLN A 284 -14.30 -7.99 4.77
N PHE A 285 -14.77 -7.91 6.02
CA PHE A 285 -16.16 -8.20 6.36
C PHE A 285 -17.10 -7.35 5.50
N TYR A 286 -16.89 -6.03 5.48
CA TYR A 286 -17.71 -5.11 4.69
C TYR A 286 -17.56 -5.32 3.18
N ALA A 287 -16.38 -5.66 2.67
CA ALA A 287 -16.20 -5.98 1.25
C ALA A 287 -16.94 -7.26 0.83
N ASN A 288 -16.97 -8.28 1.70
CA ASN A 288 -17.70 -9.52 1.46
C ASN A 288 -19.21 -9.29 1.51
N GLU A 289 -19.71 -8.56 2.51
CA GLU A 289 -21.13 -8.18 2.60
C GLU A 289 -21.57 -7.42 1.34
N LEU A 290 -20.75 -6.48 0.88
CA LEU A 290 -21.04 -5.71 -0.33
C LEU A 290 -21.08 -6.61 -1.59
N THR A 291 -20.20 -7.60 -1.69
CA THR A 291 -20.20 -8.58 -2.79
C THR A 291 -21.51 -9.39 -2.80
N ILE A 292 -21.99 -9.81 -1.62
CA ILE A 292 -23.26 -10.52 -1.48
C ILE A 292 -24.42 -9.61 -1.92
N HIS A 293 -24.44 -8.34 -1.48
CA HIS A 293 -25.47 -7.40 -1.90
C HIS A 293 -25.45 -7.17 -3.42
N TYR A 294 -24.28 -7.03 -4.04
CA TYR A 294 -24.16 -6.91 -5.49
C TYR A 294 -24.75 -8.11 -6.23
N SER A 295 -24.43 -9.33 -5.80
CA SER A 295 -25.03 -10.55 -6.33
C SER A 295 -26.55 -10.54 -6.22
N ASN A 296 -27.10 -10.15 -5.06
CA ASN A 296 -28.55 -10.10 -4.83
C ASN A 296 -29.29 -9.14 -5.77
N TYR A 297 -28.62 -8.06 -6.20
CA TYR A 297 -29.16 -7.11 -7.16
C TYR A 297 -28.82 -7.43 -8.63
N GLY A 298 -28.21 -8.59 -8.91
CA GLY A 298 -27.86 -9.03 -10.26
C GLY A 298 -26.77 -8.18 -10.91
N LEU A 299 -25.89 -7.59 -10.10
CA LEU A 299 -24.75 -6.79 -10.55
C LEU A 299 -23.57 -7.72 -10.86
N LYS A 300 -22.80 -7.38 -11.89
CA LYS A 300 -21.57 -8.11 -12.21
C LYS A 300 -20.40 -7.49 -11.48
N SER A 301 -19.83 -8.21 -10.53
CA SER A 301 -18.74 -7.75 -9.67
C SER A 301 -17.42 -8.43 -10.02
N LEU A 302 -16.49 -7.65 -10.54
CA LEU A 302 -15.10 -8.06 -10.74
C LEU A 302 -14.36 -7.82 -9.44
N VAL A 303 -14.27 -8.87 -8.62
CA VAL A 303 -13.63 -8.83 -7.32
C VAL A 303 -12.14 -9.07 -7.49
N THR A 304 -11.36 -8.04 -7.19
CA THR A 304 -9.90 -8.15 -7.14
C THR A 304 -9.39 -8.01 -5.72
N ALA A 305 -8.42 -8.88 -5.44
CA ALA A 305 -7.56 -8.89 -4.29
C ALA A 305 -6.98 -7.51 -3.94
N SER A 306 -6.55 -6.79 -4.97
CA SER A 306 -6.02 -5.45 -4.82
C SER A 306 -5.92 -4.86 -6.21
N ALA A 307 -6.69 -3.82 -6.46
CA ALA A 307 -6.35 -2.90 -7.52
C ALA A 307 -5.18 -2.05 -7.03
N ILE A 308 -3.98 -2.62 -6.90
CA ILE A 308 -2.76 -1.79 -7.00
C ILE A 308 -2.49 -1.55 -8.48
N GLY A 309 -3.50 -1.01 -9.17
CA GLY A 309 -3.26 -0.23 -10.37
C GLY A 309 -2.44 0.97 -9.92
N ILE A 310 -1.33 1.21 -10.61
CA ILE A 310 -0.55 2.44 -10.41
C ILE A 310 -1.34 3.52 -11.15
N ASP A 311 -2.10 4.33 -10.42
CA ASP A 311 -2.83 5.48 -10.99
C ASP A 311 -1.82 6.45 -11.63
N TYR A 312 -0.73 6.67 -10.91
CA TYR A 312 0.29 7.66 -11.25
C TYR A 312 1.63 7.34 -10.57
N ILE A 313 2.73 7.75 -11.21
CA ILE A 313 4.06 7.73 -10.60
C ILE A 313 4.49 9.18 -10.41
N TYR A 314 4.59 9.61 -9.16
CA TYR A 314 5.23 10.86 -8.80
C TYR A 314 6.74 10.72 -8.98
N ALA A 315 7.34 11.67 -9.70
CA ALA A 315 8.78 11.77 -9.86
C ALA A 315 9.28 13.09 -9.28
N SER A 316 10.35 13.03 -8.47
CA SER A 316 11.02 14.21 -7.90
C SER A 316 10.05 15.21 -7.22
N SER A 317 9.25 14.72 -6.28
CA SER A 317 8.17 15.50 -5.65
C SER A 317 8.22 15.46 -4.13
N THR A 318 7.67 16.47 -3.47
CA THR A 318 7.25 16.36 -2.06
C THR A 318 5.86 15.75 -2.00
N LEU A 319 5.69 14.71 -1.17
CA LEU A 319 4.41 14.02 -1.03
C LEU A 319 3.54 14.67 0.07
N PRO A 320 2.21 14.73 -0.11
CA PRO A 320 1.31 15.11 0.97
C PRO A 320 1.38 14.09 2.12
N LEU A 321 1.16 14.56 3.35
CA LEU A 321 0.93 13.68 4.50
C LEU A 321 -0.34 12.86 4.26
N SER A 322 -0.34 11.61 4.73
CA SER A 322 -1.55 10.79 4.69
C SER A 322 -2.68 11.46 5.49
N SER A 323 -3.94 11.25 5.08
CA SER A 323 -5.09 11.88 5.74
C SER A 323 -5.19 11.51 7.22
N GLY A 324 -4.91 10.25 7.56
CA GLY A 324 -4.91 9.75 8.94
C GLY A 324 -3.89 10.47 9.83
N ILE A 325 -2.64 10.61 9.36
CA ILE A 325 -1.58 11.32 10.11
C ILE A 325 -1.90 12.82 10.16
N SER A 326 -2.34 13.41 9.05
CA SER A 326 -2.73 14.82 8.97
C SER A 326 -3.82 15.15 10.00
N ARG A 327 -4.83 14.28 10.14
CA ARG A 327 -5.90 14.41 11.14
C ARG A 327 -5.36 14.36 12.56
N LYS A 328 -4.45 13.43 12.86
CA LYS A 328 -3.80 13.31 14.18
C LYS A 328 -2.98 14.53 14.55
N PHE A 329 -2.22 15.06 13.59
CA PHE A 329 -1.46 16.30 13.82
C PHE A 329 -2.39 17.50 14.05
N ARG A 330 -3.47 17.64 13.27
CA ARG A 330 -4.48 18.68 13.50
C ARG A 330 -5.13 18.56 14.88
N GLN A 331 -5.59 17.36 15.25
CA GLN A 331 -6.20 17.10 16.55
C GLN A 331 -5.23 17.36 17.72
N ALA A 332 -3.96 16.94 17.59
CA ALA A 332 -2.93 17.24 18.59
C ALA A 332 -2.63 18.74 18.66
N SER A 333 -2.70 19.46 17.52
CA SER A 333 -2.56 20.92 17.49
C SER A 333 -3.71 21.61 18.21
N GLU A 334 -4.96 21.21 17.93
CA GLU A 334 -6.17 21.72 18.58
C GLU A 334 -6.13 21.49 20.11
N ASN A 335 -5.57 20.36 20.53
CA ASN A 335 -5.39 20.02 21.94
C ASN A 335 -4.12 20.61 22.58
N ASN A 336 -3.32 21.41 21.86
CA ASN A 336 -2.04 21.97 22.31
C ASN A 336 -0.99 20.92 22.73
N THR A 337 -1.11 19.68 22.24
CA THR A 337 -0.21 18.56 22.53
C THR A 337 0.76 18.26 21.38
N LEU A 338 0.62 18.93 20.24
CA LEU A 338 1.54 18.78 19.11
C LEU A 338 2.96 19.24 19.50
N PRO A 339 4.01 18.44 19.22
CA PRO A 339 5.38 18.75 19.61
C PRO A 339 6.14 19.60 18.56
N PHE A 340 5.42 20.28 17.66
CA PHE A 340 5.94 21.24 16.69
C PHE A 340 4.84 22.21 16.24
N ASP A 341 5.20 23.30 15.55
CA ASP A 341 4.20 24.20 14.93
C ASP A 341 3.64 23.60 13.64
N LEU A 342 2.32 23.35 13.59
CA LEU A 342 1.67 22.75 12.43
C LEU A 342 1.94 23.52 11.12
N LYS A 343 2.14 24.85 11.18
CA LYS A 343 2.42 25.72 10.03
C LYS A 343 3.61 25.25 9.20
N VAL A 344 4.62 24.66 9.83
CA VAL A 344 5.82 24.19 9.13
C VAL A 344 5.50 23.14 8.09
N THR A 345 4.41 22.38 8.28
CA THR A 345 4.00 21.29 7.39
C THR A 345 3.08 21.72 6.25
N PHE A 346 2.58 22.95 6.22
CA PHE A 346 1.68 23.36 5.14
C PHE A 346 2.42 23.52 3.81
N ASP A 347 1.74 23.20 2.72
CA ASP A 347 2.20 23.57 1.39
C ASP A 347 2.06 25.09 1.17
N GLN A 348 2.64 25.57 0.06
CA GLN A 348 2.68 27.00 -0.26
C GLN A 348 1.29 27.66 -0.36
N LYS A 349 0.25 26.88 -0.67
CA LYS A 349 -1.14 27.35 -0.76
C LYS A 349 -1.90 27.20 0.56
N SER A 350 -1.30 26.56 1.56
CA SER A 350 -1.92 26.17 2.83
C SER A 350 -3.13 25.25 2.67
N ASP A 351 -3.20 24.51 1.56
CA ASP A 351 -4.32 23.61 1.24
C ASP A 351 -4.14 22.25 1.93
N ARG A 352 -2.88 21.81 2.11
CA ARG A 352 -2.54 20.47 2.60
C ARG A 352 -1.26 20.46 3.42
N LEU A 353 -1.13 19.44 4.27
CA LEU A 353 0.09 19.17 5.01
C LEU A 353 1.02 18.27 4.18
N LEU A 354 2.32 18.51 4.25
CA LEU A 354 3.39 17.84 3.52
C LEU A 354 4.30 17.05 4.47
N ASN A 355 4.88 15.95 3.96
CA ASN A 355 5.87 15.21 4.73
C ASN A 355 7.15 16.03 4.92
N LYS A 356 7.64 16.07 6.17
CA LYS A 356 8.85 16.78 6.59
C LYS A 356 9.88 15.81 7.16
N VAL A 357 11.14 16.23 7.13
CA VAL A 357 12.26 15.51 7.73
C VAL A 357 12.62 16.16 9.06
N PHE A 358 11.93 15.75 10.10
CA PHE A 358 12.18 16.17 11.49
C PHE A 358 13.41 15.48 12.06
N GLU A 359 14.14 16.17 12.93
CA GLU A 359 15.25 15.58 13.68
C GLU A 359 14.74 14.43 14.56
N ALA A 360 15.35 13.23 14.44
CA ALA A 360 15.02 12.12 15.31
C ALA A 360 15.39 12.43 16.76
N LYS A 361 14.50 12.12 17.70
CA LYS A 361 14.76 12.25 19.13
C LYS A 361 14.90 10.87 19.77
N SER A 362 15.78 10.79 20.77
CA SER A 362 15.94 9.60 21.59
C SER A 362 14.78 9.49 22.59
N ILE A 363 14.12 8.34 22.61
CA ILE A 363 12.98 8.01 23.46
C ILE A 363 13.39 6.89 24.41
N ALA A 364 13.07 7.05 25.69
CA ALA A 364 13.41 6.06 26.71
C ALA A 364 12.56 4.79 26.56
N VAL A 365 13.22 3.63 26.63
CA VAL A 365 12.57 2.30 26.63
C VAL A 365 12.07 1.92 28.02
N ASN A 366 12.61 2.55 29.06
CA ASN A 366 12.28 2.29 30.47
C ASN A 366 12.11 3.61 31.24
N HIS A 367 11.32 3.58 32.32
CA HIS A 367 11.29 4.71 33.26
C HIS A 367 12.71 4.95 33.83
N PRO A 368 13.18 6.20 33.86
CA PRO A 368 14.47 6.54 34.47
C PRO A 368 14.49 6.06 35.93
N ILE A 369 15.49 5.25 36.28
CA ILE A 369 15.65 4.76 37.65
C ILE A 369 16.14 5.91 38.53
N SER A 370 15.38 6.22 39.58
CA SER A 370 15.77 7.16 40.65
C SER A 370 16.89 6.56 41.49
N ASN A 371 18.14 6.70 41.05
CA ASN A 371 19.30 6.50 41.92
C ASN A 371 19.93 7.86 42.21
N SER A 372 19.65 8.38 43.40
CA SER A 372 20.38 9.43 44.14
C SER A 372 20.94 10.62 43.34
N ALA A 373 20.29 11.77 43.48
CA ALA A 373 20.85 13.12 43.39
C ALA A 373 21.81 13.43 42.21
N SER A 374 21.31 13.42 40.96
CA SER A 374 21.63 14.49 39.99
C SER A 374 20.99 14.38 38.60
N ASN A 375 20.46 13.23 38.15
CA ASN A 375 19.83 13.14 36.82
C ASN A 375 18.43 12.50 36.87
N THR A 376 17.46 13.25 37.40
CA THR A 376 16.05 12.99 37.11
C THR A 376 15.82 13.40 35.66
N ILE A 377 15.62 12.48 34.73
CA ILE A 377 15.06 12.84 33.43
C ILE A 377 13.62 13.26 33.73
N THR A 378 13.36 14.57 33.73
CA THR A 378 12.03 15.11 33.97
C THR A 378 11.16 14.90 32.73
N LYS A 379 9.86 14.71 32.94
CA LYS A 379 8.89 14.74 31.85
C LYS A 379 9.00 16.11 31.17
N SER A 380 9.38 16.11 29.91
CA SER A 380 9.61 17.29 29.10
C SER A 380 8.88 17.16 27.78
N LYS A 381 8.39 18.29 27.27
CA LYS A 381 7.78 18.36 25.96
C LYS A 381 8.85 18.06 24.91
N LEU A 382 8.55 17.18 23.97
CA LEU A 382 9.40 16.99 22.80
C LEU A 382 9.25 18.20 21.89
N ASP A 383 10.36 18.61 21.28
CA ASP A 383 10.40 19.75 20.38
C ASP A 383 11.02 19.32 19.05
N TYR A 384 10.18 19.27 18.03
CA TYR A 384 10.56 18.93 16.66
C TYR A 384 10.62 20.17 15.75
N GLY A 385 10.27 21.35 16.25
CA GLY A 385 10.48 22.61 15.54
C GLY A 385 9.35 23.63 15.67
N HIS A 386 9.67 24.86 15.28
CA HIS A 386 8.86 26.06 15.43
C HIS A 386 8.53 26.72 14.07
N GLU A 387 7.61 27.70 14.07
CA GLU A 387 7.12 28.39 12.87
C GLU A 387 8.23 28.88 11.92
N ASN A 388 9.35 29.36 12.48
CA ASN A 388 10.45 29.96 11.72
C ASN A 388 11.57 28.98 11.37
N ASP A 389 11.44 27.71 11.77
CA ASP A 389 12.46 26.71 11.50
C ASP A 389 12.39 26.25 10.03
N ASN A 390 13.55 26.17 9.38
CA ASN A 390 13.66 25.65 8.03
C ASN A 390 13.75 24.12 8.05
N ILE A 391 12.60 23.46 8.29
CA ILE A 391 12.51 21.99 8.30
C ILE A 391 12.40 21.49 6.85
N PRO A 392 13.35 20.65 6.37
CA PRO A 392 13.35 20.16 5.00
C PRO A 392 12.11 19.34 4.66
N ASP A 393 11.64 19.48 3.42
CA ASP A 393 10.66 18.59 2.82
C ASP A 393 11.23 17.19 2.62
N LEU A 394 10.38 16.18 2.82
CA LEU A 394 10.70 14.83 2.38
C LEU A 394 10.48 14.74 0.86
N HIS A 395 11.54 15.00 0.11
CA HIS A 395 11.56 14.79 -1.33
C HIS A 395 11.78 13.32 -1.68
N VAL A 396 10.95 12.80 -2.59
CA VAL A 396 11.07 11.43 -3.10
C VAL A 396 11.41 11.45 -4.57
N ASN A 397 12.29 10.53 -4.99
CA ASN A 397 12.60 10.36 -6.40
C ASN A 397 11.43 9.73 -7.15
N TYR A 398 10.82 8.70 -6.54
CA TYR A 398 9.68 7.99 -7.09
C TYR A 398 8.69 7.66 -5.97
N ALA A 399 7.40 7.86 -6.24
CA ALA A 399 6.33 7.28 -5.46
C ALA A 399 5.19 6.84 -6.37
N LEU A 400 4.73 5.62 -6.18
CA LEU A 400 3.60 5.08 -6.94
C LEU A 400 2.33 5.36 -6.16
N ARG A 401 1.33 5.94 -6.80
CA ARG A 401 -0.01 6.12 -6.24
C ARG A 401 -0.88 4.96 -6.67
N SER A 402 -1.58 4.36 -5.72
CA SER A 402 -2.72 3.49 -5.96
C SER A 402 -3.92 4.03 -5.21
N GLY A 403 -5.04 4.18 -5.90
CA GLY A 403 -6.17 5.04 -5.50
C GLY A 403 -6.51 4.95 -4.02
N GLU A 404 -7.06 3.80 -3.62
CA GLU A 404 -7.47 3.50 -2.24
C GLU A 404 -6.31 3.22 -1.28
N ASN A 405 -5.20 2.69 -1.79
CA ASN A 405 -4.14 2.13 -0.95
C ASN A 405 -3.02 3.14 -0.63
N GLY A 406 -3.07 4.33 -1.22
CA GLY A 406 -2.15 5.42 -0.93
C GLY A 406 -0.89 5.42 -1.79
N LEU A 407 0.19 5.95 -1.22
CA LEU A 407 1.50 6.12 -1.83
C LEU A 407 2.44 4.96 -1.44
N PHE A 408 3.17 4.47 -2.43
CA PHE A 408 4.08 3.34 -2.34
C PHE A 408 5.47 3.78 -2.77
N SER A 409 6.50 3.29 -2.08
CA SER A 409 7.84 3.27 -2.66
C SER A 409 7.90 2.18 -3.74
N LEU A 410 8.93 2.23 -4.59
CA LEU A 410 9.19 1.16 -5.55
C LEU A 410 9.41 -0.19 -4.86
N ASP A 411 10.02 -0.19 -3.68
CA ASP A 411 10.29 -1.40 -2.90
C ASP A 411 9.00 -1.97 -2.27
N ASN A 412 8.12 -1.12 -1.72
CA ASN A 412 6.78 -1.50 -1.26
C ASN A 412 6.01 -2.17 -2.40
N ALA A 413 5.94 -1.51 -3.55
CA ALA A 413 5.26 -2.05 -4.72
C ALA A 413 5.86 -3.39 -5.13
N TYR A 414 7.19 -3.51 -5.22
CA TYR A 414 7.79 -4.77 -5.65
C TYR A 414 7.50 -5.93 -4.67
N ALA A 415 7.63 -5.67 -3.36
CA ALA A 415 7.35 -6.67 -2.33
C ALA A 415 5.89 -7.13 -2.36
N LEU A 416 4.96 -6.19 -2.41
CA LEU A 416 3.54 -6.48 -2.41
C LEU A 416 3.09 -7.14 -3.70
N TYR A 417 3.56 -6.69 -4.85
CA TYR A 417 3.09 -7.21 -6.12
C TYR A 417 3.46 -8.68 -6.26
N LEU A 418 4.67 -9.06 -5.82
CA LEU A 418 5.15 -10.45 -5.87
C LEU A 418 4.32 -11.38 -4.98
N ASN A 419 3.85 -10.90 -3.84
CA ASN A 419 3.13 -11.71 -2.86
C ASN A 419 1.60 -11.67 -3.01
N MET A 420 1.05 -10.53 -3.45
CA MET A 420 -0.38 -10.29 -3.63
C MET A 420 -0.90 -10.80 -4.97
N LYS A 421 0.01 -11.02 -5.93
CA LYS A 421 -0.30 -11.48 -7.30
C LYS A 421 -1.33 -10.55 -7.95
N ILE A 422 -0.89 -9.32 -8.19
CA ILE A 422 -1.72 -8.19 -8.61
C ILE A 422 -2.04 -8.28 -10.10
N ALA A 423 -3.28 -7.95 -10.46
CA ALA A 423 -3.70 -7.76 -11.83
C ALA A 423 -3.41 -6.32 -12.27
N SER A 424 -2.90 -6.17 -13.48
CA SER A 424 -2.77 -4.86 -14.12
C SER A 424 -4.15 -4.22 -14.32
N GLN A 425 -4.20 -2.89 -14.33
CA GLN A 425 -5.46 -2.17 -14.59
C GLN A 425 -6.01 -2.49 -15.99
N GLU A 426 -5.12 -2.79 -16.94
CA GLU A 426 -5.42 -3.19 -18.31
C GLU A 426 -6.14 -4.55 -18.34
N GLU A 427 -5.68 -5.54 -17.59
CA GLU A 427 -6.36 -6.84 -17.48
C GLU A 427 -7.77 -6.72 -16.90
N LEU A 428 -7.92 -5.91 -15.85
CA LEU A 428 -9.21 -5.72 -15.18
C LEU A 428 -10.18 -4.93 -16.07
N ALA A 429 -9.70 -3.86 -16.72
CA ALA A 429 -10.45 -3.10 -17.70
C ALA A 429 -10.92 -4.00 -18.85
N HIS A 430 -10.07 -4.90 -19.34
CA HIS A 430 -10.41 -5.79 -20.45
C HIS A 430 -11.61 -6.69 -20.16
N VAL A 431 -11.66 -7.25 -18.94
CA VAL A 431 -12.80 -8.08 -18.51
C VAL A 431 -14.09 -7.26 -18.50
N LEU A 432 -14.05 -6.05 -17.94
CA LEU A 432 -15.22 -5.17 -17.84
C LEU A 432 -15.66 -4.68 -19.23
N VAL A 433 -14.74 -4.18 -20.04
CA VAL A 433 -15.02 -3.63 -21.38
C VAL A 433 -15.53 -4.71 -22.33
N SER A 434 -14.93 -5.90 -22.28
CA SER A 434 -15.43 -7.05 -23.04
C SER A 434 -16.88 -7.36 -22.70
N ASN A 435 -17.24 -7.37 -21.41
CA ASN A 435 -18.63 -7.60 -20.99
C ASN A 435 -19.58 -6.47 -21.40
N ALA A 436 -19.13 -5.21 -21.29
CA ALA A 436 -19.93 -4.05 -21.68
C ALA A 436 -20.25 -4.01 -23.18
N LEU A 437 -19.29 -4.41 -24.03
CA LEU A 437 -19.48 -4.41 -25.47
C LEU A 437 -20.20 -5.68 -25.94
N LEU A 438 -19.74 -6.85 -25.51
CA LEU A 438 -20.09 -8.14 -26.10
C LEU A 438 -21.02 -9.00 -25.23
N GLY A 439 -21.24 -8.63 -23.97
CA GLY A 439 -21.82 -9.53 -22.98
C GLY A 439 -20.81 -10.55 -22.44
N ASP A 440 -21.23 -11.38 -21.49
CA ASP A 440 -20.36 -12.42 -20.95
C ASP A 440 -20.22 -13.58 -21.93
N ASP A 441 -19.02 -14.17 -22.00
CA ASP A 441 -18.75 -15.24 -22.97
C ASP A 441 -19.49 -16.52 -22.56
N PRO A 442 -20.50 -17.00 -23.31
CA PRO A 442 -21.26 -18.19 -22.91
C PRO A 442 -20.43 -19.48 -22.92
N GLN A 443 -19.28 -19.49 -23.61
CA GLN A 443 -18.37 -20.64 -23.66
C GLN A 443 -17.42 -20.68 -22.45
N LYS A 444 -17.02 -19.50 -21.96
CA LYS A 444 -16.12 -19.34 -20.82
C LYS A 444 -16.47 -18.04 -20.08
N PRO A 445 -17.57 -18.03 -19.30
CA PRO A 445 -18.02 -16.81 -18.65
C PRO A 445 -16.99 -16.34 -17.63
N TRP A 446 -16.80 -15.03 -17.56
CA TRP A 446 -15.94 -14.41 -16.56
C TRP A 446 -16.60 -14.41 -15.20
N PHE A 447 -17.93 -14.24 -15.17
CA PHE A 447 -18.72 -14.15 -13.96
C PHE A 447 -19.46 -15.46 -13.71
N ASP A 448 -19.51 -15.89 -12.45
CA ASP A 448 -20.30 -17.05 -12.05
C ASP A 448 -21.81 -16.77 -12.10
N THR A 449 -22.63 -17.75 -11.68
CA THR A 449 -24.09 -17.61 -11.67
C THR A 449 -24.61 -16.52 -10.74
N ASN A 450 -23.78 -16.06 -9.80
CA ASN A 450 -24.07 -14.98 -8.86
C ASN A 450 -23.56 -13.63 -9.39
N GLY A 451 -23.02 -13.58 -10.60
CA GLY A 451 -22.44 -12.37 -11.18
C GLY A 451 -21.09 -12.01 -10.59
N ILE A 452 -20.38 -12.95 -9.95
CA ILE A 452 -19.11 -12.67 -9.27
C ILE A 452 -17.95 -13.25 -10.09
N CYS A 453 -16.94 -12.42 -10.33
CA CYS A 453 -15.66 -12.83 -10.89
C CYS A 453 -14.57 -12.57 -9.85
N TYR A 454 -14.14 -13.62 -9.14
CA TYR A 454 -12.93 -13.53 -8.30
C TYR A 454 -11.70 -13.60 -9.20
N TYR A 455 -11.24 -12.43 -9.66
CA TYR A 455 -10.14 -12.38 -10.62
C TYR A 455 -8.84 -12.86 -9.96
N THR A 456 -8.29 -13.94 -10.50
CA THR A 456 -6.98 -14.46 -10.11
C THR A 456 -6.08 -14.37 -11.34
N GLN A 457 -5.01 -13.56 -11.22
CA GLN A 457 -3.88 -13.33 -12.13
C GLN A 457 -3.88 -14.00 -13.53
N THR A 458 -3.41 -13.27 -14.56
CA THR A 458 -2.82 -13.87 -15.78
C THR A 458 -1.32 -13.53 -15.91
N ASP A 459 -0.64 -14.08 -16.93
CA ASP A 459 0.81 -13.92 -17.17
C ASP A 459 1.27 -12.45 -17.28
N ASN A 460 0.38 -11.47 -17.44
CA ASN A 460 0.74 -10.05 -17.62
C ASN A 460 1.27 -9.36 -16.35
N SER A 461 1.03 -9.89 -15.15
CA SER A 461 1.68 -9.36 -13.93
C SER A 461 3.22 -9.46 -14.00
N SER A 462 3.75 -10.39 -14.81
CA SER A 462 5.17 -10.51 -15.12
C SER A 462 5.75 -9.25 -15.75
N LEU A 463 4.96 -8.50 -16.52
CA LEU A 463 5.38 -7.24 -17.14
C LEU A 463 5.59 -6.14 -16.10
N VAL A 464 4.78 -6.12 -15.04
CA VAL A 464 4.98 -5.18 -13.93
C VAL A 464 6.27 -5.51 -13.19
N PHE A 465 6.56 -6.79 -12.93
CA PHE A 465 7.84 -7.21 -12.34
C PHE A 465 9.02 -6.87 -13.25
N ALA A 466 8.88 -7.11 -14.56
CA ALA A 466 9.89 -6.74 -15.54
C ALA A 466 10.13 -5.22 -15.54
N LEU A 467 9.08 -4.39 -15.43
CA LEU A 467 9.22 -2.94 -15.33
C LEU A 467 9.96 -2.54 -14.05
N LEU A 468 9.54 -3.06 -12.89
CA LEU A 468 10.12 -2.75 -11.59
C LEU A 468 11.59 -3.19 -11.49
N ASN A 469 11.98 -4.28 -12.16
CA ASN A 469 13.33 -4.82 -12.10
C ASN A 469 14.27 -4.31 -13.21
N ASN A 470 13.77 -4.12 -14.44
CA ASN A 470 14.62 -3.88 -15.61
C ASN A 470 14.78 -2.39 -15.97
N ARG A 471 13.99 -1.48 -15.39
CA ARG A 471 14.21 -0.03 -15.57
C ARG A 471 15.46 0.41 -14.80
N LYS A 472 16.44 0.96 -15.52
CA LYS A 472 17.74 1.39 -14.94
C LYS A 472 17.56 2.42 -13.83
N GLU A 473 16.60 3.32 -13.98
CA GLU A 473 16.28 4.37 -13.04
C GLU A 473 15.71 3.81 -11.73
N PHE A 474 14.79 2.85 -11.83
CA PHE A 474 14.22 2.16 -10.68
C PHE A 474 15.29 1.30 -10.01
N ARG A 475 16.17 0.67 -10.78
CA ARG A 475 17.27 -0.08 -10.22
C ARG A 475 18.24 0.80 -9.42
N ARG A 476 18.56 1.99 -9.94
CA ARG A 476 19.37 2.97 -9.21
C ARG A 476 18.69 3.39 -7.90
N TYR A 477 17.38 3.61 -7.93
CA TYR A 477 16.61 3.89 -6.71
C TYR A 477 16.70 2.76 -5.69
N GLN A 478 16.35 1.54 -6.10
CA GLN A 478 16.30 0.38 -5.21
C GLN A 478 17.66 0.07 -4.58
N THR A 479 18.77 0.35 -5.30
CA THR A 479 20.15 0.12 -4.86
C THR A 479 20.85 1.34 -4.26
N SER A 480 20.17 2.48 -4.14
CA SER A 480 20.70 3.69 -3.50
C SER A 480 20.62 3.60 -1.97
N ALA A 481 21.63 4.15 -1.28
CA ALA A 481 21.62 4.30 0.18
C ALA A 481 20.70 5.41 0.69
N PHE A 482 20.36 6.40 -0.15
CA PHE A 482 19.75 7.66 0.30
C PHE A 482 18.27 7.79 -0.07
N THR A 483 17.67 6.76 -0.66
CA THR A 483 16.25 6.74 -1.03
C THR A 483 15.41 6.13 0.07
N THR A 484 14.25 6.73 0.34
CA THR A 484 13.23 6.20 1.24
C THR A 484 12.70 4.85 0.78
N LYS A 485 12.77 3.82 1.63
CA LYS A 485 12.38 2.46 1.23
C LYS A 485 10.90 2.13 1.42
N ALA A 486 10.16 2.89 2.23
CA ALA A 486 8.71 2.74 2.38
C ALA A 486 8.04 4.08 2.73
N PHE A 487 6.76 4.23 2.37
CA PHE A 487 5.89 5.31 2.84
C PHE A 487 4.80 4.70 3.73
N GLN A 488 4.43 5.36 4.84
CA GLN A 488 3.58 4.80 5.89
C GLN A 488 2.07 4.67 5.56
N GLU A 489 1.71 4.28 4.34
CA GLU A 489 0.31 4.27 3.89
C GLU A 489 -0.32 2.86 3.82
N LEU A 490 0.49 1.80 3.94
CA LEU A 490 0.06 0.42 3.68
C LEU A 490 -0.46 -0.37 4.89
N GLY A 491 -0.56 0.26 6.06
CA GLY A 491 -1.11 -0.37 7.27
C GLY A 491 -0.30 -1.51 7.88
N SER A 492 0.84 -1.91 7.31
CA SER A 492 1.77 -2.89 7.91
C SER A 492 3.09 -2.25 8.29
N SER A 493 3.18 -1.80 9.54
CA SER A 493 4.38 -1.16 10.08
C SER A 493 5.59 -2.11 10.08
N LYS A 494 5.38 -3.43 10.25
CA LYS A 494 6.45 -4.44 10.20
C LYS A 494 7.13 -4.49 8.83
N HIS A 495 6.33 -4.61 7.77
CA HIS A 495 6.84 -4.62 6.40
C HIS A 495 7.65 -3.35 6.08
N GLN A 496 7.11 -2.19 6.45
CA GLN A 496 7.77 -0.91 6.21
C GLN A 496 9.09 -0.81 6.98
N ALA A 497 9.13 -1.29 8.22
CA ALA A 497 10.34 -1.31 9.01
C ALA A 497 11.43 -2.23 8.43
N GLU A 498 11.08 -3.40 7.90
CA GLU A 498 12.04 -4.30 7.24
C GLU A 498 12.64 -3.66 5.97
N LEU A 499 11.83 -2.97 5.18
CA LEU A 499 12.33 -2.21 4.03
C LEU A 499 13.30 -1.09 4.45
N HIS A 500 13.01 -0.38 5.53
CA HIS A 500 13.94 0.60 6.09
C HIS A 500 15.19 -0.03 6.69
N MET A 501 15.10 -1.23 7.26
CA MET A 501 16.25 -2.01 7.73
C MET A 501 17.18 -2.36 6.56
N HIS A 502 16.65 -2.84 5.43
CA HIS A 502 17.44 -3.03 4.21
C HIS A 502 18.12 -1.72 3.76
N GLY A 503 17.40 -0.59 3.79
CA GLY A 503 17.95 0.72 3.46
C GLY A 503 19.12 1.14 4.36
N LEU A 504 19.01 0.92 5.67
CA LEU A 504 20.07 1.23 6.64
C LEU A 504 21.30 0.32 6.47
N PHE A 505 21.10 -0.96 6.15
CA PHE A 505 22.20 -1.86 5.77
C PHE A 505 22.93 -1.36 4.52
N MET A 506 22.20 -0.88 3.52
CA MET A 506 22.79 -0.33 2.31
C MET A 506 23.58 0.95 2.60
N LEU A 507 23.04 1.84 3.44
CA LEU A 507 23.73 3.05 3.89
C LEU A 507 25.04 2.69 4.62
N MET A 508 24.96 1.83 5.62
CA MET A 508 26.13 1.35 6.37
C MET A 508 27.18 0.73 5.44
N HIS A 509 26.77 -0.18 4.56
CA HIS A 509 27.66 -0.86 3.61
C HIS A 509 28.36 0.13 2.67
N LYS A 510 27.62 1.08 2.09
CA LYS A 510 28.21 2.08 1.19
C LYS A 510 29.19 3.00 1.92
N LEU A 511 28.87 3.43 3.14
CA LEU A 511 29.77 4.24 3.96
C LEU A 511 31.05 3.48 4.36
N LYS A 512 30.95 2.20 4.73
CA LYS A 512 32.10 1.36 5.08
C LYS A 512 32.99 1.01 3.89
N ASN A 513 32.43 0.98 2.69
CA ASN A 513 33.16 0.72 1.44
C ASN A 513 33.53 2.01 0.68
N LEU A 514 33.36 3.18 1.30
CA LEU A 514 33.74 4.46 0.71
C LEU A 514 35.27 4.57 0.64
N ASN A 515 35.83 4.66 -0.56
CA ASN A 515 37.27 4.77 -0.73
C ASN A 515 37.76 6.20 -0.41
N SER A 516 38.34 6.38 0.78
CA SER A 516 38.85 7.67 1.26
C SER A 516 39.93 8.30 0.35
N LYS A 517 40.76 7.46 -0.29
CA LYS A 517 41.75 7.94 -1.26
C LYS A 517 41.06 8.48 -2.50
N GLN A 518 40.06 7.76 -3.00
CA GLN A 518 39.28 8.20 -4.16
C GLN A 518 38.53 9.51 -3.90
N VAL A 519 37.97 9.69 -2.70
CA VAL A 519 37.36 10.98 -2.29
C VAL A 519 38.40 12.09 -2.37
N SER A 520 39.60 11.87 -1.83
CA SER A 520 40.68 12.87 -1.84
C SER A 520 41.17 13.20 -3.24
N ASP A 521 41.24 12.20 -4.13
CA ASP A 521 41.79 12.35 -5.49
C ASP A 521 40.78 12.93 -6.48
N GLN A 522 39.47 12.67 -6.31
CA GLN A 522 38.44 13.00 -7.30
C GLN A 522 37.51 14.15 -6.90
N VAL A 523 37.38 14.47 -5.62
CA VAL A 523 36.56 15.61 -5.17
C VAL A 523 37.38 16.89 -5.30
N THR A 524 37.40 17.43 -6.51
CA THR A 524 38.18 18.64 -6.87
C THR A 524 37.35 19.91 -6.95
N SER A 525 36.06 19.85 -6.63
CA SER A 525 35.12 20.97 -6.65
C SER A 525 34.17 20.91 -5.46
N LYS A 526 33.36 21.95 -5.29
CA LYS A 526 32.27 21.96 -4.32
C LYS A 526 31.13 21.09 -4.84
N TYR A 527 30.73 20.07 -4.09
CA TYR A 527 29.58 19.22 -4.38
C TYR A 527 28.38 19.69 -3.56
N GLU A 528 27.22 19.77 -4.19
CA GLU A 528 25.93 19.86 -3.51
C GLU A 528 25.53 18.51 -2.91
N GLU A 529 24.59 18.51 -1.95
CA GLU A 529 24.16 17.29 -1.26
C GLU A 529 23.70 16.19 -2.24
N GLN A 530 22.97 16.57 -3.31
CA GLN A 530 22.51 15.61 -4.30
C GLN A 530 23.67 15.01 -5.12
N GLU A 531 24.68 15.80 -5.43
CA GLU A 531 25.89 15.35 -6.12
C GLU A 531 26.71 14.41 -5.23
N VAL A 532 26.78 14.69 -3.92
CA VAL A 532 27.41 13.79 -2.94
C VAL A 532 26.70 12.44 -2.91
N LYS A 533 25.36 12.42 -2.83
CA LYS A 533 24.57 11.17 -2.87
C LYS A 533 24.87 10.36 -4.13
N GLN A 534 24.81 11.01 -5.29
CA GLN A 534 25.09 10.38 -6.58
C GLN A 534 26.53 9.86 -6.67
N TRP A 535 27.49 10.62 -6.15
CA TRP A 535 28.90 10.22 -6.15
C TRP A 535 29.11 8.97 -5.30
N VAL A 536 28.55 8.94 -4.08
CA VAL A 536 28.65 7.76 -3.21
C VAL A 536 28.00 6.55 -3.86
N ASP A 537 26.78 6.68 -4.39
CA ASP A 537 26.09 5.56 -5.03
C ASP A 537 26.83 5.01 -6.26
N ALA A 538 27.50 5.87 -7.03
CA ALA A 538 28.25 5.51 -8.22
C ALA A 538 29.64 4.90 -7.93
N ASN A 539 30.28 5.29 -6.83
CA ASN A 539 31.66 4.93 -6.50
C ASN A 539 31.79 3.91 -5.37
N THR A 540 30.68 3.32 -4.92
CA THR A 540 30.67 2.26 -3.91
C THR A 540 29.92 1.04 -4.47
N SER A 541 30.33 -0.16 -4.02
CA SER A 541 29.62 -1.39 -4.37
C SER A 541 28.14 -1.32 -3.98
N LYS A 542 27.32 -2.05 -4.73
CA LYS A 542 25.94 -2.34 -4.30
C LYS A 542 26.02 -3.38 -3.19
N LEU A 543 25.12 -3.29 -2.21
CA LEU A 543 24.99 -4.33 -1.20
C LEU A 543 24.57 -5.65 -1.86
N ARG A 544 25.29 -6.72 -1.55
CA ARG A 544 24.99 -8.09 -2.02
C ARG A 544 24.46 -8.94 -0.87
N LEU A 545 23.80 -10.06 -1.18
CA LEU A 545 23.36 -11.00 -0.13
C LEU A 545 24.57 -11.58 0.61
N GLU A 546 25.64 -11.87 -0.13
CA GLU A 546 26.91 -12.38 0.35
C GLU A 546 27.57 -11.42 1.36
N ASP A 547 27.43 -10.11 1.16
CA ASP A 547 27.94 -9.11 2.12
C ASP A 547 27.18 -9.19 3.45
N VAL A 548 25.85 -9.39 3.41
CA VAL A 548 25.03 -9.58 4.63
C VAL A 548 25.39 -10.88 5.34
N VAL A 549 25.65 -11.96 4.59
CA VAL A 549 26.13 -13.23 5.16
C VAL A 549 27.47 -13.02 5.87
N GLU A 550 28.39 -12.27 5.26
CA GLU A 550 29.69 -11.98 5.88
C GLU A 550 29.54 -11.12 7.15
N TYR A 551 28.74 -10.06 7.11
CA TYR A 551 28.45 -9.26 8.31
C TYR A 551 27.77 -10.08 9.40
N GLY A 552 26.94 -11.05 9.03
CA GLY A 552 26.21 -11.94 9.93
C GLY A 552 27.09 -12.86 10.78
N LYS A 553 28.36 -13.08 10.40
CA LYS A 553 29.31 -13.90 11.16
C LYS A 553 29.72 -13.28 12.50
N ASP A 554 29.60 -11.96 12.64
CA ASP A 554 29.91 -11.21 13.86
C ASP A 554 28.82 -10.17 14.16
N ILE A 555 27.69 -10.67 14.67
CA ILE A 555 26.53 -9.84 15.04
C ILE A 555 26.88 -8.75 16.07
N PRO A 556 27.70 -8.98 17.12
CA PRO A 556 28.16 -7.91 18.01
C PRO A 556 28.87 -6.77 17.29
N SER A 557 29.81 -7.06 16.39
CA SER A 557 30.51 -6.03 15.61
C SER A 557 29.58 -5.30 14.63
N LEU A 558 28.61 -6.01 14.05
CA LEU A 558 27.58 -5.42 13.21
C LEU A 558 26.67 -4.47 14.00
N SER A 559 26.18 -4.90 15.17
CA SER A 559 25.41 -4.07 16.10
C SER A 559 26.17 -2.79 16.44
N LYS A 560 27.45 -2.93 16.83
CA LYS A 560 28.33 -1.79 17.10
C LYS A 560 28.49 -0.87 15.89
N SER A 561 28.54 -1.41 14.66
CA SER A 561 28.64 -0.59 13.45
C SER A 561 27.42 0.30 13.22
N PHE A 562 26.23 -0.13 13.66
CA PHE A 562 25.03 0.72 13.67
C PHE A 562 25.02 1.69 14.86
N SER A 563 25.44 1.26 16.05
CA SER A 563 25.62 2.16 17.20
C SER A 563 26.56 3.31 16.87
N ASP A 564 27.70 3.00 16.24
CA ASP A 564 28.68 3.98 15.79
C ASP A 564 28.11 4.91 14.70
N LEU A 565 27.25 4.41 13.81
CA LEU A 565 26.57 5.21 12.78
C LEU A 565 25.63 6.25 13.39
N PHE A 566 24.82 5.85 14.39
CA PHE A 566 23.89 6.77 15.06
C PHE A 566 24.57 7.70 16.06
N ALA A 567 25.83 7.44 16.42
CA ALA A 567 26.64 8.31 17.29
C ALA A 567 27.35 9.44 16.53
N ILE A 568 27.28 9.49 15.19
CA ILE A 568 27.94 10.51 14.37
C ILE A 568 27.27 11.88 14.61
N GLN A 569 28.04 12.88 15.04
CA GLN A 569 27.54 14.24 15.31
C GLN A 569 28.17 15.30 14.40
N SER A 570 29.19 14.93 13.61
CA SER A 570 29.94 15.84 12.75
C SER A 570 30.43 15.18 11.46
N ALA A 571 30.90 16.01 10.52
CA ALA A 571 31.55 15.54 9.30
C ALA A 571 32.86 14.78 9.60
N GLU A 572 33.57 15.18 10.66
CA GLU A 572 34.77 14.53 11.16
C GLU A 572 34.48 13.13 11.68
N ASP A 573 33.42 12.96 12.49
CA ASP A 573 33.00 11.64 12.97
C ASP A 573 32.65 10.71 11.80
N LEU A 574 31.98 11.25 10.79
CA LEU A 574 31.62 10.50 9.59
C LEU A 574 32.83 10.09 8.77
N ALA A 575 33.82 10.99 8.64
CA ALA A 575 35.09 10.67 7.98
C ALA A 575 35.79 9.51 8.70
N LEU A 576 35.86 9.54 10.04
CA LEU A 576 36.40 8.45 10.84
C LEU A 576 35.61 7.14 10.64
N TYR A 577 34.28 7.21 10.64
CA TYR A 577 33.41 6.06 10.41
C TYR A 577 33.66 5.37 9.06
N THR A 578 33.92 6.15 8.01
CA THR A 578 34.29 5.67 6.66
C THR A 578 35.74 5.20 6.53
N GLY A 579 36.55 5.32 7.59
CA GLY A 579 37.96 4.93 7.58
C GLY A 579 38.88 5.96 6.91
N PHE A 580 38.44 7.22 6.75
CA PHE A 580 39.28 8.31 6.28
C PHE A 580 40.40 8.59 7.28
N LYS A 581 41.63 8.79 6.77
CA LYS A 581 42.81 9.09 7.59
C LYS A 581 43.35 10.45 7.21
N GLY A 582 43.38 11.39 8.16
CA GLY A 582 43.88 12.75 7.97
C GLY A 582 42.86 13.82 8.35
N GLY A 583 43.28 15.08 8.36
CA GLY A 583 42.39 16.22 8.62
C GLY A 583 41.54 16.57 7.40
N LEU A 584 40.26 16.87 7.63
CA LEU A 584 39.37 17.37 6.58
C LEU A 584 39.73 18.83 6.24
N SER A 585 39.91 19.13 4.96
CA SER A 585 40.13 20.50 4.47
C SER A 585 39.61 20.68 3.05
N GLY A 586 39.41 21.95 2.64
CA GLY A 586 39.01 22.30 1.27
C GLY A 586 37.74 21.60 0.77
N PHE A 587 37.81 21.03 -0.42
CA PHE A 587 36.69 20.34 -1.05
C PHE A 587 36.32 19.03 -0.34
N THR A 588 37.29 18.32 0.25
CA THR A 588 37.04 17.10 1.03
C THR A 588 36.19 17.38 2.26
N LEU A 589 36.46 18.47 3.00
CA LEU A 589 35.60 18.90 4.11
C LEU A 589 34.17 19.22 3.62
N THR A 590 34.07 19.91 2.48
CA THR A 590 32.76 20.26 1.92
C THR A 590 31.96 19.03 1.51
N PHE A 591 32.62 18.03 0.93
CA PHE A 591 32.02 16.74 0.60
C PHE A 591 31.53 16.00 1.85
N TYR A 592 32.35 15.88 2.89
CA TYR A 592 31.94 15.21 4.13
C TYR A 592 30.83 15.95 4.88
N ASN A 593 30.78 17.28 4.81
CA ASN A 593 29.62 18.05 5.30
C ASN A 593 28.34 17.72 4.51
N GLY A 594 28.41 17.67 3.19
CA GLY A 594 27.29 17.25 2.34
C GLY A 594 26.86 15.81 2.63
N LEU A 595 27.83 14.91 2.85
CA LEU A 595 27.56 13.51 3.17
C LEU A 595 26.92 13.37 4.56
N PHE A 596 27.41 14.10 5.56
CA PHE A 596 26.83 14.14 6.89
C PHE A 596 25.38 14.63 6.86
N SER A 597 25.10 15.70 6.10
CA SER A 597 23.73 16.17 5.89
C SER A 597 22.85 15.10 5.22
N ALA A 598 23.36 14.42 4.18
CA ALA A 598 22.64 13.36 3.48
C ALA A 598 22.35 12.15 4.39
N VAL A 599 23.31 11.72 5.22
CA VAL A 599 23.17 10.62 6.18
C VAL A 599 22.10 10.96 7.22
N ASN A 600 22.20 12.14 7.85
CA ASN A 600 21.23 12.56 8.86
C ASN A 600 19.82 12.68 8.27
N LYS A 601 19.66 13.29 7.10
CA LYS A 601 18.36 13.37 6.42
C LYS A 601 17.78 11.99 6.12
N THR A 602 18.62 11.02 5.75
CA THR A 602 18.19 9.64 5.46
C THR A 602 17.67 8.96 6.72
N ILE A 603 18.37 9.05 7.84
CA ILE A 603 17.96 8.47 9.12
C ILE A 603 16.69 9.16 9.65
N ASN A 604 16.68 10.50 9.62
CA ASN A 604 15.54 11.32 10.06
C ASN A 604 14.28 11.10 9.21
N ALA A 605 14.43 10.81 7.91
CA ALA A 605 13.30 10.51 7.04
C ALA A 605 12.56 9.24 7.50
N ILE A 606 13.29 8.21 7.93
CA ILE A 606 12.71 6.94 8.42
C ILE A 606 11.82 7.20 9.64
N THR A 607 12.37 7.92 10.61
CA THR A 607 11.67 8.19 11.88
C THR A 607 10.56 9.22 11.72
N SER A 608 10.72 10.21 10.83
CA SER A 608 9.69 11.22 10.52
C SER A 608 8.48 10.63 9.82
N LEU A 609 8.71 9.60 9.00
CA LEU A 609 7.62 8.84 8.40
C LEU A 609 6.82 8.08 9.46
N GLY A 610 7.42 7.79 10.62
CA GLY A 610 6.78 7.19 11.78
C GLY A 610 7.36 5.84 12.20
N THR A 611 8.43 5.38 11.53
CA THR A 611 9.05 4.08 11.77
C THR A 611 10.18 4.24 12.78
N PRO A 612 10.02 3.75 14.02
CA PRO A 612 11.06 3.87 15.04
C PRO A 612 12.23 2.93 14.75
N ILE A 613 13.42 3.35 15.19
CA ILE A 613 14.65 2.55 15.13
C ILE A 613 15.02 2.19 16.57
N ILE A 614 15.14 0.90 16.87
CA ILE A 614 15.64 0.40 18.16
C ILE A 614 17.01 -0.25 17.97
N PHE A 615 17.97 0.12 18.80
CA PHE A 615 19.34 -0.36 18.73
C PHE A 615 19.97 -0.37 20.13
N GLN A 616 21.13 -1.03 20.28
CA GLN A 616 21.92 -0.93 21.50
C GLN A 616 22.91 0.21 21.38
N ASN A 617 22.92 1.14 22.34
CA ASN A 617 23.91 2.21 22.36
C ASN A 617 25.29 1.71 22.83
N ALA A 618 26.26 2.62 22.92
CA ALA A 618 27.64 2.30 23.33
C ALA A 618 27.75 1.67 24.74
N HIS A 619 26.70 1.77 25.57
CA HIS A 619 26.62 1.16 26.91
C HIS A 619 25.88 -0.17 26.93
N GLY A 620 25.50 -0.71 25.76
CA GLY A 620 24.73 -1.95 25.63
C GLY A 620 23.26 -1.82 26.08
N LYS A 621 22.73 -0.59 26.17
CA LYS A 621 21.33 -0.34 26.54
C LYS A 621 20.49 -0.08 25.29
N ASP A 622 19.28 -0.62 25.30
CA ASP A 622 18.31 -0.36 24.23
C ASP A 622 17.91 1.12 24.21
N GLU A 623 17.96 1.70 23.02
CA GLU A 623 17.62 3.09 22.73
C GLU A 623 16.72 3.16 21.50
N ILE A 624 15.71 4.03 21.54
CA ILE A 624 14.77 4.22 20.44
C ILE A 624 14.96 5.61 19.84
N LEU A 625 15.15 5.69 18.52
CA LEU A 625 15.02 6.93 17.77
C LEU A 625 13.61 7.02 17.15
N SER A 626 12.97 8.17 17.31
CA SER A 626 11.63 8.42 16.74
C SER A 626 11.47 9.86 16.25
N GLY A 627 10.57 10.03 15.28
CA GLY A 627 10.04 11.33 14.88
C GLY A 627 8.77 11.67 15.68
N PRO A 628 8.05 12.73 15.29
CA PRO A 628 6.87 13.22 16.02
C PRO A 628 5.68 12.25 15.98
N TYR A 629 5.61 11.37 14.98
CA TYR A 629 4.61 10.31 14.86
C TYR A 629 5.25 8.95 15.11
N PHE A 630 4.53 8.06 15.79
CA PHE A 630 4.98 6.73 16.17
C PHE A 630 3.95 5.70 15.71
N ALA A 631 4.19 5.11 14.54
CA ALA A 631 3.24 4.26 13.85
C ALA A 631 2.86 2.95 14.56
N PRO A 632 3.78 2.24 15.27
CA PRO A 632 3.44 0.96 15.91
C PRO A 632 2.28 1.04 16.91
N LEU A 633 2.08 2.20 17.52
CA LEU A 633 0.97 2.48 18.45
C LEU A 633 0.07 3.63 17.97
N ASP A 634 0.27 4.07 16.72
CA ASP A 634 -0.49 5.14 16.07
C ASP A 634 -0.59 6.44 16.91
N LEU A 635 0.56 6.86 17.45
CA LEU A 635 0.69 7.84 18.53
C LEU A 635 1.45 9.11 18.07
N VAL A 636 1.02 10.29 18.52
CA VAL A 636 1.82 11.52 18.43
C VAL A 636 2.66 11.66 19.70
N LEU A 637 3.99 11.75 19.57
CA LEU A 637 4.92 11.81 20.70
C LEU A 637 5.04 13.24 21.26
N SER A 638 4.13 13.60 22.16
CA SER A 638 4.12 14.94 22.79
C SER A 638 5.24 15.16 23.80
N THR A 639 5.64 14.11 24.53
CA THR A 639 6.65 14.17 25.59
C THR A 639 7.59 12.98 25.52
N ASN A 640 8.75 13.09 26.16
CA ASN A 640 9.70 11.98 26.30
C ASN A 640 9.13 10.76 27.07
N TYR A 641 7.96 10.87 27.70
CA TYR A 641 7.28 9.80 28.43
C TYR A 641 6.06 9.22 27.69
N THR A 642 5.59 9.84 26.61
CA THR A 642 4.31 9.47 25.97
C THR A 642 4.28 8.00 25.55
N LEU A 643 5.40 7.47 25.02
CA LEU A 643 5.50 6.07 24.62
C LEU A 643 5.40 5.11 25.81
N ILE A 644 6.21 5.32 26.85
CA ILE A 644 6.27 4.41 28.00
C ILE A 644 4.97 4.44 28.81
N GLU A 645 4.32 5.62 28.94
CA GLU A 645 3.01 5.74 29.58
C GLU A 645 1.93 4.96 28.84
N LYS A 646 1.95 4.98 27.49
CA LYS A 646 0.99 4.21 26.68
C LYS A 646 1.22 2.70 26.82
N ILE A 647 2.48 2.27 26.78
CA ILE A 647 2.87 0.87 27.01
C ILE A 647 2.39 0.41 28.39
N ASP A 648 2.62 1.19 29.43
CA ASP A 648 2.23 0.85 30.81
C ASP A 648 0.73 0.72 30.99
N SER A 649 -0.04 1.62 30.37
CA SER A 649 -1.51 1.55 30.39
C SER A 649 -1.99 0.23 29.78
N LEU A 650 -1.47 -0.13 28.60
CA LEU A 650 -1.85 -1.36 27.90
C LEU A 650 -1.43 -2.62 28.67
N CYS A 651 -0.21 -2.64 29.21
CA CYS A 651 0.26 -3.76 30.02
C CYS A 651 -0.59 -3.95 31.28
N LYS A 652 -1.02 -2.85 31.92
CA LYS A 652 -1.88 -2.91 33.11
C LYS A 652 -3.29 -3.40 32.77
N GLU A 653 -3.90 -2.88 31.71
CA GLU A 653 -5.24 -3.27 31.26
C GLU A 653 -5.31 -4.74 30.85
N GLN A 654 -4.28 -5.24 30.17
CA GLN A 654 -4.24 -6.58 29.58
C GLN A 654 -3.42 -7.59 30.40
N GLN A 655 -2.92 -7.18 31.57
CA GLN A 655 -2.07 -8.00 32.46
C GLN A 655 -0.86 -8.61 31.75
N LEU A 656 -0.16 -7.80 30.94
CA LEU A 656 1.00 -8.22 30.17
C LEU A 656 2.31 -7.89 30.89
N ASP A 657 3.32 -8.75 30.73
CA ASP A 657 4.69 -8.38 31.07
C ASP A 657 5.21 -7.30 30.11
N ARG A 658 5.84 -6.26 30.66
CA ARG A 658 6.29 -5.09 29.88
C ARG A 658 7.37 -5.46 28.87
N GLU A 659 8.35 -6.26 29.25
CA GLU A 659 9.46 -6.63 28.37
C GLU A 659 8.98 -7.54 27.24
N VAL A 660 8.11 -8.51 27.56
CA VAL A 660 7.45 -9.37 26.57
C VAL A 660 6.61 -8.53 25.60
N PHE A 661 5.83 -7.57 26.10
CA PHE A 661 5.02 -6.70 25.25
C PHE A 661 5.86 -5.78 24.36
N ILE A 662 6.98 -5.22 24.86
CA ILE A 662 7.91 -4.43 24.02
C ILE A 662 8.49 -5.30 22.90
N ASN A 663 8.93 -6.52 23.20
CA ASN A 663 9.46 -7.41 22.16
C ASN A 663 8.39 -7.85 21.15
N TRP A 664 7.14 -8.07 21.59
CA TRP A 664 6.02 -8.27 20.69
C TRP A 664 5.76 -7.02 19.82
N LEU A 665 5.80 -5.82 20.41
CA LEU A 665 5.60 -4.57 19.68
C LEU A 665 6.70 -4.36 18.62
N VAL A 666 7.96 -4.56 18.98
CA VAL A 666 9.12 -4.46 18.09
C VAL A 666 9.02 -5.47 16.94
N CYS A 667 8.77 -6.73 17.26
CA CYS A 667 8.76 -7.80 16.27
C CYS A 667 7.52 -7.80 15.37
N ASN A 668 6.36 -7.42 15.92
CA ASN A 668 5.06 -7.55 15.26
C ASN A 668 4.50 -6.22 14.71
N ASN A 669 4.75 -5.09 15.39
CA ASN A 669 4.15 -3.78 15.07
C ASN A 669 5.12 -2.80 14.41
N GLY A 670 6.35 -3.21 14.08
CA GLY A 670 7.18 -2.51 13.11
C GLY A 670 8.18 -1.49 13.64
N PHE A 671 9.32 -2.01 14.07
CA PHE A 671 10.53 -1.25 14.35
C PHE A 671 11.64 -1.70 13.40
N VAL A 672 12.53 -0.79 13.04
CA VAL A 672 13.86 -1.22 12.58
C VAL A 672 14.58 -1.75 13.82
N ASP A 673 14.66 -3.06 13.96
CA ASP A 673 15.29 -3.73 15.10
C ASP A 673 16.75 -4.06 14.79
N LEU A 674 17.65 -3.20 15.26
CA LEU A 674 19.10 -3.31 15.10
C LEU A 674 19.78 -3.86 16.37
N ARG A 675 19.03 -4.48 17.28
CA ARG A 675 19.60 -5.17 18.44
C ARG A 675 20.28 -6.47 18.00
N PRO A 676 21.28 -6.98 18.75
CA PRO A 676 22.07 -8.14 18.33
C PRO A 676 21.34 -9.48 18.44
N ASN A 677 20.21 -9.55 19.14
CA ASN A 677 19.48 -10.80 19.33
C ASN A 677 18.48 -11.05 18.20
N ALA A 678 17.94 -12.27 18.11
CA ALA A 678 16.78 -12.58 17.30
C ALA A 678 15.55 -12.68 18.20
N VAL A 679 14.50 -11.91 17.91
CA VAL A 679 13.19 -12.07 18.53
C VAL A 679 12.31 -12.88 17.59
N LEU A 680 11.80 -14.01 18.06
CA LEU A 680 10.79 -14.82 17.39
C LEU A 680 9.45 -14.61 18.08
N ASN A 681 8.45 -14.16 17.32
CA ASN A 681 7.08 -13.97 17.77
C ASN A 681 6.15 -14.95 17.07
N MET A 682 5.30 -15.66 17.81
CA MET A 682 4.23 -16.52 17.26
C MET A 682 2.83 -15.95 17.52
N ALA A 683 2.70 -14.86 18.28
CA ALA A 683 1.42 -14.23 18.61
C ALA A 683 1.03 -13.15 17.58
N LYS A 684 -0.12 -13.36 16.91
CA LYS A 684 -0.73 -12.34 16.03
C LYS A 684 -1.26 -11.12 16.81
N THR A 685 -1.75 -11.33 18.03
CA THR A 685 -2.37 -10.31 18.91
C THR A 685 -1.86 -10.47 20.34
N TYR A 686 -1.86 -9.38 21.11
CA TYR A 686 -1.60 -9.42 22.55
C TYR A 686 -2.86 -9.74 23.38
N ILE A 687 -4.04 -9.65 22.78
CA ILE A 687 -5.32 -9.93 23.45
C ILE A 687 -5.39 -11.43 23.78
N GLY A 688 -5.51 -11.75 25.07
CA GLY A 688 -5.46 -13.13 25.57
C GLY A 688 -4.10 -13.57 26.12
N GLY A 689 -3.10 -12.69 26.11
CA GLY A 689 -1.78 -12.93 26.69
C GLY A 689 -0.69 -13.26 25.66
N LEU A 690 0.57 -13.09 26.09
CA LEU A 690 1.77 -13.29 25.25
C LEU A 690 2.72 -14.38 25.76
N THR A 691 2.37 -15.05 26.86
CA THR A 691 3.20 -16.05 27.51
C THR A 691 3.51 -17.21 26.56
N ASP A 692 4.78 -17.62 26.49
CA ASP A 692 5.32 -18.67 25.60
C ASP A 692 5.17 -18.41 24.09
N GLN A 693 4.83 -17.18 23.68
CA GLN A 693 4.73 -16.79 22.27
C GLN A 693 5.92 -15.97 21.77
N ILE A 694 6.72 -15.40 22.68
CA ILE A 694 7.87 -14.56 22.38
C ILE A 694 9.15 -15.25 22.86
N HIS A 695 10.10 -15.46 21.96
CA HIS A 695 11.40 -16.06 22.27
C HIS A 695 12.53 -15.13 21.85
N ILE A 696 13.49 -14.90 22.74
CA ILE A 696 14.72 -14.14 22.47
C ILE A 696 15.85 -15.16 22.32
N LEU A 697 16.49 -15.15 21.15
CA LEU A 697 17.51 -16.10 20.74
C LEU A 697 18.81 -15.34 20.52
N GLN A 698 19.92 -15.87 21.03
CA GLN A 698 21.23 -15.19 21.05
C GLN A 698 22.24 -15.79 20.07
N THR A 699 21.96 -16.98 19.52
CA THR A 699 22.86 -17.69 18.61
C THR A 699 22.15 -18.10 17.32
N GLU A 700 22.91 -18.17 16.23
CA GLU A 700 22.41 -18.60 14.93
C GLU A 700 21.84 -20.02 14.99
N GLU A 701 22.52 -20.93 15.69
CA GLU A 701 22.08 -22.32 15.85
C GLU A 701 20.69 -22.41 16.49
N ALA A 702 20.47 -21.68 17.59
CA ALA A 702 19.18 -21.65 18.27
C ALA A 702 18.09 -21.02 17.41
N PHE A 703 18.41 -19.97 16.65
CA PHE A 703 17.50 -19.37 15.69
C PHE A 703 17.10 -20.34 14.58
N ARG A 704 18.08 -21.02 13.98
CA ARG A 704 17.86 -21.99 12.91
C ARG A 704 17.02 -23.17 13.39
N GLU A 705 17.30 -23.68 14.58
CA GLU A 705 16.52 -24.75 15.21
C GLU A 705 15.05 -24.33 15.43
N ALA A 706 14.81 -23.14 15.99
CA ALA A 706 13.47 -22.64 16.25
C ALA A 706 12.62 -22.52 14.97
N ILE A 707 13.20 -21.97 13.89
CA ILE A 707 12.54 -21.83 12.60
C ILE A 707 12.26 -23.19 11.95
N ASN A 708 13.22 -24.12 12.00
CA ASN A 708 13.02 -25.47 11.45
C ASN A 708 11.93 -26.25 12.21
N ASN A 709 11.85 -26.07 13.53
CA ASN A 709 10.77 -26.64 14.33
C ASN A 709 9.40 -26.10 13.92
N LEU A 710 9.28 -24.79 13.64
CA LEU A 710 8.05 -24.19 13.10
C LEU A 710 7.71 -24.72 11.71
N LYS A 711 8.70 -24.83 10.82
CA LYS A 711 8.54 -25.41 9.48
C LYS A 711 7.98 -26.83 9.55
N LEU A 712 8.52 -27.67 10.44
CA LEU A 712 8.03 -29.05 10.66
C LEU A 712 6.60 -29.09 11.20
N LYS A 713 6.24 -28.18 12.11
CA LYS A 713 4.86 -28.06 12.60
C LYS A 713 3.89 -27.71 11.47
N ASN A 714 4.27 -26.78 10.59
CA ASN A 714 3.45 -26.37 9.45
C ASN A 714 3.34 -27.38 8.33
N ALA A 715 4.39 -28.16 8.07
CA ALA A 715 4.31 -29.27 7.12
C ALA A 715 3.24 -30.31 7.50
N ARG A 716 2.86 -30.39 8.79
CA ARG A 716 1.80 -31.27 9.30
C ARG A 716 0.42 -30.58 9.35
N ASN A 717 0.35 -29.27 9.15
CA ASN A 717 -0.89 -28.50 9.23
C ASN A 717 -1.44 -28.23 7.82
N ILE A 718 -2.46 -28.99 7.45
CA ILE A 718 -3.09 -28.91 6.13
C ILE A 718 -4.13 -27.77 6.00
N LYS A 719 -4.48 -27.08 7.11
CA LYS A 719 -5.54 -26.06 7.12
C LYS A 719 -4.99 -24.63 7.07
N GLU A 720 -4.10 -24.27 8.00
CA GLU A 720 -3.53 -22.93 8.08
C GLU A 720 -2.10 -22.97 8.62
N ASN A 721 -1.17 -22.20 8.05
CA ASN A 721 0.17 -22.09 8.64
C ASN A 721 0.11 -21.36 9.99
N TYR A 722 0.81 -21.88 11.00
CA TYR A 722 1.18 -21.16 12.21
C TYR A 722 1.88 -19.87 11.82
N HIS A 723 1.35 -18.77 12.32
CA HIS A 723 1.96 -17.46 12.15
C HIS A 723 3.26 -17.37 12.95
N TYR A 724 4.24 -16.72 12.34
CA TYR A 724 5.37 -16.20 13.08
C TYR A 724 5.92 -14.94 12.42
N ASN A 725 6.66 -14.17 13.21
CA ASN A 725 7.39 -12.99 12.81
C ASN A 725 8.76 -13.01 13.49
N THR A 726 9.75 -12.38 12.85
CA THR A 726 11.11 -12.31 13.40
C THR A 726 11.70 -10.90 13.32
N SER A 727 12.50 -10.48 14.30
CA SER A 727 13.22 -9.19 14.28
C SER A 727 14.60 -9.28 14.95
N GLY A 728 15.41 -8.23 14.75
CA GLY A 728 16.77 -8.12 15.26
C GLY A 728 17.83 -8.56 14.24
N LEU A 729 19.08 -8.15 14.47
CA LEU A 729 20.18 -8.35 13.51
C LEU A 729 20.47 -9.82 13.26
N LEU A 730 20.43 -10.66 14.30
CA LEU A 730 20.64 -12.10 14.18
C LEU A 730 19.56 -12.74 13.30
N ALA A 731 18.29 -12.38 13.50
CA ALA A 731 17.19 -12.87 12.69
C ALA A 731 17.33 -12.39 11.24
N TYR A 732 17.60 -11.10 11.05
CA TYR A 732 17.78 -10.52 9.72
C TYR A 732 18.89 -11.22 8.94
N CYS A 733 20.09 -11.34 9.52
CA CYS A 733 21.21 -12.01 8.86
C CYS A 733 20.89 -13.49 8.61
N GLY A 734 20.33 -14.20 9.59
CA GLY A 734 19.92 -15.59 9.44
C GLY A 734 18.90 -15.81 8.30
N ARG A 735 17.94 -14.89 8.12
CA ARG A 735 16.99 -14.92 6.99
C ARG A 735 17.71 -14.78 5.65
N ILE A 736 18.64 -13.84 5.55
CA ILE A 736 19.40 -13.61 4.32
C ILE A 736 20.35 -14.76 4.02
N THR A 737 21.00 -15.34 5.03
CA THR A 737 21.81 -16.55 4.89
C THR A 737 20.96 -17.72 4.38
N GLY A 738 19.79 -17.96 4.97
CA GLY A 738 18.90 -19.01 4.49
C GLY A 738 18.39 -18.78 3.05
N LEU A 739 18.13 -17.52 2.67
CA LEU A 739 17.79 -17.16 1.30
C LEU A 739 18.97 -17.40 0.34
N TYR A 740 20.19 -17.02 0.74
CA TYR A 740 21.42 -17.23 -0.02
C TYR A 740 21.70 -18.73 -0.23
N GLU A 741 21.63 -19.55 0.82
CA GLU A 741 21.76 -21.02 0.74
C GLU A 741 20.76 -21.63 -0.25
N GLN A 742 19.53 -21.12 -0.29
CA GLN A 742 18.53 -21.55 -1.27
C GLN A 742 18.90 -21.11 -2.69
N LEU A 743 19.43 -19.91 -2.89
CA LEU A 743 19.84 -19.40 -4.19
C LEU A 743 21.01 -20.17 -4.78
N GLU A 744 21.99 -20.60 -3.98
CA GLU A 744 23.13 -21.42 -4.44
C GLU A 744 22.69 -22.76 -5.05
N GLN A 745 21.54 -23.29 -4.63
CA GLN A 745 20.95 -24.51 -5.18
C GLN A 745 20.19 -24.26 -6.50
N PHE A 746 20.44 -23.16 -7.22
CA PHE A 746 19.72 -22.86 -8.45
C PHE A 746 20.16 -23.79 -9.60
N ASP A 747 19.19 -24.49 -10.17
CA ASP A 747 19.37 -25.34 -11.35
C ASP A 747 18.86 -24.58 -12.59
N LEU A 748 19.78 -24.29 -13.52
CA LEU A 748 19.53 -23.53 -14.75
C LEU A 748 18.82 -24.34 -15.85
N SER A 749 18.38 -25.57 -15.59
CA SER A 749 17.61 -26.32 -16.58
C SER A 749 16.20 -25.73 -16.81
N LEU A 750 15.77 -25.71 -18.07
CA LEU A 750 14.46 -25.19 -18.47
C LEU A 750 13.33 -26.09 -17.93
N GLY A 751 12.32 -25.49 -17.29
CA GLY A 751 11.18 -26.21 -16.72
C GLY A 751 11.34 -26.66 -15.26
N THR A 752 12.32 -26.13 -14.52
CA THR A 752 12.59 -26.50 -13.12
C THR A 752 11.69 -25.82 -12.10
N TYR A 753 11.64 -26.42 -10.90
CA TYR A 753 10.91 -25.99 -9.70
C TYR A 753 11.39 -24.66 -9.08
N ASN A 754 12.39 -24.00 -9.67
CA ASN A 754 13.16 -22.92 -9.03
C ASN A 754 13.15 -21.58 -9.80
N GLY A 755 12.15 -21.33 -10.66
CA GLY A 755 12.12 -20.14 -11.53
C GLY A 755 12.20 -18.79 -10.82
N TRP A 756 11.86 -18.74 -9.53
CA TRP A 756 11.95 -17.54 -8.68
C TRP A 756 13.38 -17.07 -8.42
N LYS A 757 14.36 -17.99 -8.44
CA LYS A 757 15.77 -17.64 -8.25
C LYS A 757 16.26 -16.76 -9.39
N ALA A 758 15.68 -16.89 -10.59
CA ALA A 758 15.95 -16.01 -11.74
C ALA A 758 15.44 -14.56 -11.55
N LEU A 759 14.61 -14.29 -10.54
CA LEU A 759 14.23 -12.92 -10.19
C LEU A 759 15.42 -12.16 -9.56
N PHE A 760 16.38 -12.88 -8.98
CA PHE A 760 17.51 -12.29 -8.29
C PHE A 760 18.57 -11.80 -9.29
N PRO A 761 18.83 -10.50 -9.31
CA PRO A 761 19.81 -9.89 -10.19
C PRO A 761 21.22 -10.19 -9.70
N ILE A 762 22.08 -10.66 -10.61
CA ILE A 762 23.49 -10.94 -10.35
C ILE A 762 24.41 -9.83 -10.89
N ASP A 763 25.55 -9.64 -10.24
CA ASP A 763 26.63 -8.79 -10.75
C ASP A 763 27.53 -9.54 -11.75
N GLY A 764 28.59 -8.87 -12.24
CA GLY A 764 29.52 -9.47 -13.20
C GLY A 764 30.37 -10.63 -12.65
N ASN A 765 30.30 -10.90 -11.34
CA ASN A 765 30.96 -11.98 -10.65
C ASN A 765 29.95 -13.01 -10.11
N GLU A 766 28.73 -13.03 -10.66
CA GLU A 766 27.64 -13.94 -10.29
C GLU A 766 27.14 -13.79 -8.84
N ASN A 767 27.46 -12.68 -8.14
CA ASN A 767 26.94 -12.43 -6.79
C ASN A 767 25.55 -11.80 -6.83
N HIS A 768 24.71 -12.11 -5.86
CA HIS A 768 23.32 -11.65 -5.80
C HIS A 768 23.20 -10.24 -5.22
N ILE A 769 22.73 -9.29 -6.02
CA ILE A 769 22.51 -7.93 -5.55
C ILE A 769 21.24 -7.87 -4.69
N LEU A 770 21.36 -7.34 -3.47
CA LEU A 770 20.24 -7.17 -2.57
C LEU A 770 19.25 -6.13 -3.12
N ILE A 771 17.98 -6.53 -3.26
CA ILE A 771 16.88 -5.63 -3.58
C ILE A 771 15.85 -5.66 -2.47
N PRO A 772 15.63 -4.53 -1.76
CA PRO A 772 14.76 -4.50 -0.60
C PRO A 772 13.38 -5.10 -0.87
N GLY A 773 12.69 -4.65 -1.93
CA GLY A 773 11.37 -5.16 -2.26
C GLY A 773 11.33 -6.66 -2.59
N LEU A 774 12.35 -7.20 -3.28
CA LEU A 774 12.42 -8.61 -3.65
C LEU A 774 12.73 -9.51 -2.44
N VAL A 775 13.70 -9.10 -1.61
CA VAL A 775 14.10 -9.82 -0.41
C VAL A 775 12.96 -9.85 0.61
N GLU A 776 12.31 -8.70 0.80
CA GLU A 776 11.15 -8.59 1.66
C GLU A 776 9.98 -9.43 1.12
N ALA A 777 9.84 -9.54 -0.20
CA ALA A 777 8.88 -10.47 -0.77
C ALA A 777 9.16 -11.92 -0.38
N MET A 778 10.43 -12.35 -0.39
CA MET A 778 10.79 -13.70 0.03
C MET A 778 10.54 -13.93 1.51
N ARG A 779 10.78 -12.93 2.38
CA ARG A 779 10.41 -13.00 3.81
C ARG A 779 8.93 -13.30 3.98
N HIS A 780 8.07 -12.54 3.28
CA HIS A 780 6.62 -12.77 3.33
C HIS A 780 6.24 -14.21 2.96
N TYR A 781 6.86 -14.77 1.91
CA TYR A 781 6.64 -16.18 1.56
C TYR A 781 7.12 -17.14 2.64
N SER A 782 8.35 -16.97 3.13
CA SER A 782 8.94 -17.83 4.16
C SER A 782 8.13 -17.82 5.45
N GLU A 783 7.59 -16.67 5.86
CA GLU A 783 6.75 -16.52 7.06
C GLU A 783 5.27 -16.94 6.83
N GLY A 784 4.93 -17.44 5.63
CA GLY A 784 3.58 -17.92 5.30
C GLY A 784 2.55 -16.81 5.11
N LEU A 785 3.02 -15.60 4.82
CA LEU A 785 2.24 -14.38 4.63
C LEU A 785 1.92 -14.14 3.14
N GLY A 786 2.66 -14.79 2.23
CA GLY A 786 2.43 -14.75 0.78
C GLY A 786 1.27 -15.64 0.31
N LYS A 787 0.68 -15.31 -0.85
CA LYS A 787 -0.38 -16.09 -1.49
C LYS A 787 0.16 -17.36 -2.14
N ILE A 788 -0.34 -18.53 -1.71
CA ILE A 788 -0.12 -19.82 -2.40
C ILE A 788 -1.34 -20.09 -3.29
N THR A 789 -1.17 -20.00 -4.61
CA THR A 789 -2.17 -20.43 -5.59
C THR A 789 -1.47 -21.13 -6.74
N GLY A 790 -1.72 -22.43 -6.94
CA GLY A 790 -1.53 -23.23 -8.16
C GLY A 790 -0.13 -23.35 -8.79
N THR A 791 0.82 -22.47 -8.49
CA THR A 791 2.16 -22.40 -9.08
C THR A 791 3.21 -22.16 -7.98
N GLU A 792 3.36 -23.14 -7.09
CA GLU A 792 4.38 -23.15 -6.02
C GLU A 792 5.81 -23.11 -6.58
N PHE A 793 5.99 -23.39 -7.87
CA PHE A 793 7.25 -23.38 -8.62
C PHE A 793 7.96 -22.01 -8.67
N LEU A 794 7.28 -20.92 -8.30
CA LEU A 794 7.81 -19.55 -8.36
C LEU A 794 8.12 -18.95 -6.99
N TYR A 795 8.21 -19.73 -5.90
CA TYR A 795 8.50 -19.18 -4.58
C TYR A 795 9.37 -20.11 -3.72
N PRO A 796 10.12 -19.57 -2.74
CA PRO A 796 10.88 -20.37 -1.80
C PRO A 796 9.94 -21.24 -0.94
N ARG A 797 10.52 -22.27 -0.31
CA ARG A 797 9.77 -23.09 0.65
C ARG A 797 9.43 -22.28 1.90
N TYR A 798 8.37 -22.69 2.61
CA TYR A 798 8.07 -22.14 3.93
C TYR A 798 9.25 -22.30 4.90
N GLY A 799 9.49 -21.28 5.72
CA GLY A 799 10.70 -21.14 6.53
C GLY A 799 11.87 -20.51 5.74
N TYR A 800 12.95 -20.17 6.44
CA TYR A 800 14.12 -19.51 5.83
C TYR A 800 15.15 -20.48 5.29
N PHE A 801 15.17 -21.70 5.81
CA PHE A 801 16.24 -22.65 5.61
C PHE A 801 15.75 -23.84 4.77
N GLY A 802 16.62 -24.37 3.91
CA GLY A 802 16.36 -25.51 2.99
C GLY A 802 15.81 -26.75 3.67
#